data_AF-A0A2A5KJ62-F1
#
_entry.id   AF-A0A2A5KJ62-F1
#
_cell.length_a   1.000
_cell.length_b   1.000
_cell.length_c   1.000
_cell.angle_alpha   90.00
_cell.angle_beta   90.00
_cell.angle_gamma   90.00
#
_symmetry.space_group_name_H-M   'P 1'
#
loop_
_entity.id
_entity.type
_entity.pdbx_description
1 polymer ?
#
loop_
_entity_poly.entity_id
_entity_poly.type
_entity_poly.pdbx_seq_one_letter_code
_entity_poly.pdbx_strand_id
1 'polypeptide(L)'
;MLKHLKIRTKIISVVTLIGLITMAGLIYIIADFRRADAAYSAFIDHEALASTQSARASASVVASVLQVSLLAAMKPDTPAFETALATPSKLPQARDRLKQALALVPSRKAAIDELQAGIDDIEALANKIIEQSKAKDSAGAQANVTLINAKLDTLTPKMIANNDAMMALLNDGGDALSASVNGRITFCLLLIGIAVLAAIGISVAVAQSGIAGPMAQLRLRMARLAEGDTDSEIGGLDRGDEIGQMAKAVSIFRDNAIERRQLEVRAEADRSVSDGERREREAQKAREASELERAVTALGEGLRRLAAGDLASHIDEPFVAHLDALRQDFNHSVEKLNETLQAVGANARAIGAGANEIRSSADELSRRTEQQSASVEETAAALEEITTTVRDAARRAEEASQLVTRTRLGAEKSGEIVRKAVSAMQQIEQSSVAIGNIIGVIDDIAFQTNLLALNAGVEAARAGEAGKGFAVVAQEVRELAQRSAKAAKEIKDLITNSGAHVQTGVSLVGETGKALDAIVTEVQEINQHVHAIAEASREQSIGLQEINTAVNTMDQGTQQNAAMVEQSTAASHSLATEATALNTLLGQFRLTGTGSFAVAAPITSTRPPAAAPRAPAGPVAKSAAIRVAREGTARPTASPARALGQTLANAFGGGSTPKSQEADWTEF
;
A
#
# COMPACT_ATOMS: atom_id res chain seq x y z
N MET A 1 0.28 56.41 -34.82
CA MET A 1 1.50 55.66 -34.42
C MET A 1 1.87 54.53 -35.40
N LEU A 2 0.94 53.68 -35.83
CA LEU A 2 1.22 52.54 -36.73
C LEU A 2 1.80 52.89 -38.12
N LYS A 3 1.59 54.12 -38.64
CA LYS A 3 2.04 54.55 -39.98
C LYS A 3 3.56 54.68 -40.17
N HIS A 4 4.33 54.68 -39.09
CA HIS A 4 5.80 54.85 -39.13
C HIS A 4 6.56 53.65 -38.53
N LEU A 5 5.85 52.61 -38.11
CA LEU A 5 6.44 51.39 -37.57
C LEU A 5 6.65 50.37 -38.68
N LYS A 6 7.84 49.77 -38.71
CA LYS A 6 8.19 48.69 -39.64
C LYS A 6 7.26 47.49 -39.47
N ILE A 7 6.97 46.77 -40.55
CA ILE A 7 6.10 45.57 -40.56
C ILE A 7 6.61 44.55 -39.52
N ARG A 8 7.92 44.28 -39.48
CA ARG A 8 8.54 43.39 -38.49
C ARG A 8 8.27 43.85 -37.05
N THR A 9 8.37 45.14 -36.78
CA THR A 9 8.15 45.71 -35.44
C THR A 9 6.69 45.58 -35.01
N LYS A 10 5.73 45.74 -35.93
CA LYS A 10 4.30 45.53 -35.67
C LYS A 10 3.99 44.07 -35.30
N ILE A 11 4.57 43.12 -36.04
CA ILE A 11 4.38 41.68 -35.77
C ILE A 11 5.00 41.31 -34.42
N ILE A 12 6.25 41.74 -34.17
CA ILE A 12 6.93 41.47 -32.89
C ILE A 12 6.16 42.09 -31.73
N SER A 13 5.68 43.33 -31.83
CA SER A 13 4.92 43.96 -30.73
C SER A 13 3.66 43.18 -30.34
N VAL A 14 3.00 42.55 -31.30
CA VAL A 14 1.80 41.74 -31.06
C VAL A 14 2.17 40.40 -30.40
N VAL A 15 3.21 39.73 -30.90
CA VAL A 15 3.70 38.46 -30.34
C VAL A 15 4.24 38.67 -28.92
N THR A 16 4.99 39.74 -28.67
CA THR A 16 5.51 40.08 -27.34
C THR A 16 4.39 40.41 -26.37
N LEU A 17 3.32 41.09 -26.81
CA LEU A 17 2.15 41.38 -25.98
C LEU A 17 1.43 40.09 -25.56
N ILE A 18 1.20 39.16 -26.49
CA ILE A 18 0.60 37.85 -26.20
C ILE A 18 1.50 37.07 -25.23
N GLY A 19 2.81 37.04 -25.48
CA GLY A 19 3.78 36.39 -24.59
C GLY A 19 3.74 36.95 -23.16
N LEU A 20 3.73 38.27 -23.00
CA LEU A 20 3.62 38.92 -21.69
C LEU A 20 2.31 38.58 -20.97
N ILE A 21 1.18 38.57 -21.67
CA ILE A 21 -0.13 38.20 -21.11
C ILE A 21 -0.11 36.74 -20.64
N THR A 22 0.42 35.83 -21.46
CA THR A 22 0.52 34.40 -21.08
C THR A 22 1.44 34.18 -19.88
N MET A 23 2.59 34.86 -19.83
CA MET A 23 3.53 34.78 -18.71
C MET A 23 2.92 35.35 -17.42
N ALA A 24 2.26 36.51 -17.49
CA ALA A 24 1.58 37.10 -16.35
C ALA A 24 0.42 36.23 -15.85
N GLY A 25 -0.35 35.62 -16.77
CA GLY A 25 -1.40 34.67 -16.44
C GLY A 25 -0.87 33.42 -15.75
N LEU A 26 0.26 32.87 -16.22
CA LEU A 26 0.92 31.71 -15.61
C LEU A 26 1.41 32.03 -14.20
N ILE A 27 2.07 33.18 -14.01
CA ILE A 27 2.55 33.64 -12.70
C ILE A 27 1.37 33.80 -11.73
N TYR A 28 0.25 34.37 -12.20
CA TYR A 28 -0.95 34.54 -11.38
C TYR A 28 -1.57 33.19 -10.97
N ILE A 29 -1.71 32.25 -11.92
CA ILE A 29 -2.20 30.90 -11.62
C ILE A 29 -1.30 30.22 -10.58
N ILE A 30 0.03 30.27 -10.76
CA ILE A 30 0.98 29.66 -9.81
C ILE A 30 0.82 30.29 -8.41
N ALA A 31 0.68 31.62 -8.33
CA ALA A 31 0.50 32.31 -7.06
C ALA A 31 -0.82 31.93 -6.37
N ASP A 32 -1.92 31.81 -7.12
CA ASP A 32 -3.21 31.41 -6.56
C ASP A 32 -3.23 29.92 -6.17
N PHE A 33 -2.58 29.06 -6.96
CA PHE A 33 -2.42 27.64 -6.64
C PHE A 33 -1.65 27.44 -5.33
N ARG A 34 -0.56 28.19 -5.11
CA ARG A 34 0.17 28.17 -3.84
C ARG A 34 -0.68 28.66 -2.66
N ARG A 35 -1.59 29.62 -2.87
CA ARG A 35 -2.51 30.08 -1.83
C ARG A 35 -3.58 29.03 -1.51
N ALA A 36 -4.10 28.35 -2.54
CA ALA A 36 -5.04 27.25 -2.37
C ALA A 36 -4.39 26.08 -1.62
N ASP A 37 -3.17 25.72 -2.00
CA ASP A 37 -2.37 24.66 -1.35
C ASP A 37 -2.07 24.97 0.11
N ALA A 38 -1.69 26.22 0.43
CA ALA A 38 -1.49 26.66 1.81
C ALA A 38 -2.79 26.62 2.65
N ALA A 39 -3.93 27.00 2.05
CA ALA A 39 -5.23 26.91 2.72
C ALA A 39 -5.68 25.46 2.94
N TYR A 40 -5.41 24.57 1.98
CA TYR A 40 -5.71 23.14 2.08
C TYR A 40 -4.83 22.46 3.13
N SER A 41 -3.54 22.77 3.14
CA SER A 41 -2.59 22.28 4.15
C SER A 41 -3.00 22.73 5.55
N ALA A 42 -3.33 24.02 5.73
CA ALA A 42 -3.82 24.52 7.01
C ALA A 42 -5.11 23.83 7.46
N PHE A 43 -6.03 23.56 6.54
CA PHE A 43 -7.29 22.87 6.84
C PHE A 43 -7.08 21.42 7.31
N ILE A 44 -6.21 20.66 6.62
CA ILE A 44 -5.85 19.31 7.02
C ILE A 44 -5.08 19.29 8.36
N ASP A 45 -4.13 20.20 8.54
CA ASP A 45 -3.30 20.25 9.75
C ASP A 45 -4.06 20.70 11.00
N HIS A 46 -5.15 21.47 10.85
CA HIS A 46 -5.95 21.96 11.97
C HIS A 46 -7.22 21.14 12.19
N GLU A 47 -8.23 21.23 11.31
CA GLU A 47 -9.54 20.62 11.56
C GLU A 47 -9.50 19.08 11.56
N ALA A 48 -8.74 18.45 10.66
CA ALA A 48 -8.65 16.99 10.59
C ALA A 48 -7.85 16.40 11.77
N LEU A 49 -6.76 17.05 12.15
CA LEU A 49 -5.99 16.68 13.32
C LEU A 49 -6.83 16.83 14.59
N ALA A 50 -7.56 17.93 14.75
CA ALA A 50 -8.42 18.18 15.91
C ALA A 50 -9.52 17.12 16.03
N SER A 51 -10.18 16.79 14.92
CA SER A 51 -11.21 15.75 14.86
C SER A 51 -10.65 14.38 15.29
N THR A 52 -9.47 14.02 14.77
CA THR A 52 -8.76 12.78 15.13
C THR A 52 -8.37 12.75 16.62
N GLN A 53 -7.86 13.87 17.16
CA GLN A 53 -7.49 13.93 18.58
C GLN A 53 -8.72 13.79 19.49
N SER A 54 -9.86 14.39 19.11
CA SER A 54 -11.10 14.28 19.88
C SER A 54 -11.66 12.84 19.90
N ALA A 55 -11.64 12.16 18.74
CA ALA A 55 -12.02 10.75 18.65
C ALA A 55 -11.09 9.84 19.47
N ARG A 56 -9.77 10.05 19.39
CA ARG A 56 -8.77 9.31 20.19
C ARG A 56 -8.90 9.59 21.69
N ALA A 57 -9.27 10.81 22.08
CA ALA A 57 -9.56 11.14 23.47
C ALA A 57 -10.78 10.34 23.95
N SER A 58 -11.86 10.33 23.18
CA SER A 58 -13.08 9.58 23.48
C SER A 58 -12.79 8.09 23.68
N ALA A 59 -12.03 7.47 22.76
CA ALA A 59 -11.61 6.08 22.87
C ALA A 59 -10.75 5.81 24.12
N SER A 60 -9.90 6.76 24.52
CA SER A 60 -9.03 6.64 25.71
C SER A 60 -9.82 6.69 27.02
N VAL A 61 -10.91 7.45 27.06
CA VAL A 61 -11.83 7.48 28.21
C VAL A 61 -12.51 6.12 28.35
N VAL A 62 -13.11 5.61 27.29
CA VAL A 62 -13.80 4.30 27.28
C VAL A 62 -12.83 3.18 27.67
N ALA A 63 -11.62 3.16 27.09
CA ALA A 63 -10.60 2.18 27.42
C ALA A 63 -10.18 2.23 28.90
N SER A 64 -10.06 3.43 29.48
CA SER A 64 -9.71 3.58 30.90
C SER A 64 -10.81 3.09 31.83
N VAL A 65 -12.08 3.38 31.51
CA VAL A 65 -13.23 2.89 32.29
C VAL A 65 -13.31 1.37 32.22
N LEU A 66 -13.11 0.77 31.04
CA LEU A 66 -13.08 -0.67 30.87
C LEU A 66 -11.94 -1.31 31.68
N GLN A 67 -10.74 -0.74 31.62
CA GLN A 67 -9.58 -1.23 32.36
C GLN A 67 -9.84 -1.29 33.86
N VAL A 68 -10.38 -0.21 34.44
CA VAL A 68 -10.63 -0.14 35.89
C VAL A 68 -11.83 -1.00 36.30
N SER A 69 -12.83 -1.15 35.43
CA SER A 69 -13.94 -2.08 35.65
C SER A 69 -13.49 -3.54 35.67
N LEU A 70 -12.57 -3.91 34.78
CA LEU A 70 -11.95 -5.24 34.77
C LEU A 70 -11.10 -5.46 36.02
N LEU A 71 -10.33 -4.46 36.45
CA LEU A 71 -9.53 -4.52 37.68
C LEU A 71 -10.40 -4.81 38.91
N ALA A 72 -11.56 -4.15 39.02
CA ALA A 72 -12.49 -4.35 40.14
C ALA A 72 -13.08 -5.77 40.20
N ALA A 73 -13.22 -6.43 39.04
CA ALA A 73 -13.73 -7.79 38.93
C ALA A 73 -12.65 -8.86 39.17
N MET A 74 -11.37 -8.47 39.23
CA MET A 74 -10.26 -9.39 39.47
C MET A 74 -10.10 -9.73 40.94
N LYS A 75 -9.59 -10.94 41.22
CA LYS A 75 -9.24 -11.35 42.59
C LYS A 75 -7.95 -10.63 43.03
N PRO A 76 -7.93 -9.97 44.21
CA PRO A 76 -6.71 -9.38 44.76
C PRO A 76 -5.57 -10.40 44.93
N ASP A 77 -4.33 -9.92 44.90
CA ASP A 77 -3.08 -10.70 45.07
C ASP A 77 -2.82 -11.75 43.96
N THR A 78 -3.47 -11.63 42.80
CA THR A 78 -3.17 -12.48 41.63
C THR A 78 -2.14 -11.79 40.71
N PRO A 79 -1.29 -12.53 39.98
CA PRO A 79 -0.37 -11.92 39.00
C PRO A 79 -1.10 -11.06 37.95
N ALA A 80 -2.31 -11.45 37.57
CA ALA A 80 -3.17 -10.69 36.66
C ALA A 80 -3.62 -9.35 37.26
N PHE A 81 -3.97 -9.32 38.55
CA PHE A 81 -4.31 -8.10 39.27
C PHE A 81 -3.13 -7.13 39.35
N GLU A 82 -1.95 -7.61 39.71
CA GLU A 82 -0.73 -6.78 39.77
C GLU A 82 -0.37 -6.20 38.39
N THR A 83 -0.54 -6.99 37.33
CA THR A 83 -0.32 -6.53 35.95
C THR A 83 -1.33 -5.44 35.54
N ALA A 84 -2.61 -5.62 35.88
CA ALA A 84 -3.66 -4.65 35.61
C ALA A 84 -3.45 -3.35 36.41
N LEU A 85 -2.97 -3.45 37.65
CA LEU A 85 -2.62 -2.33 38.52
C LEU A 85 -1.42 -1.53 38.02
N ALA A 86 -0.43 -2.21 37.44
CA ALA A 86 0.76 -1.59 36.85
C ALA A 86 0.48 -0.90 35.51
N THR A 87 -0.67 -1.15 34.88
CA THR A 87 -1.02 -0.56 33.59
C THR A 87 -1.49 0.89 33.77
N PRO A 88 -0.82 1.88 33.17
CA PRO A 88 -1.13 3.30 33.40
C PRO A 88 -2.46 3.70 32.76
N SER A 89 -3.22 4.55 33.46
CA SER A 89 -4.46 5.16 32.97
C SER A 89 -4.22 5.96 31.70
N LYS A 90 -5.19 5.90 30.77
CA LYS A 90 -5.18 6.68 29.53
C LYS A 90 -5.94 8.01 29.66
N LEU A 91 -6.54 8.30 30.82
CA LEU A 91 -7.25 9.56 31.07
C LEU A 91 -6.36 10.82 30.92
N PRO A 92 -5.08 10.84 31.36
CA PRO A 92 -4.19 11.97 31.09
C PRO A 92 -3.99 12.22 29.59
N GLN A 93 -3.84 11.14 28.82
CA GLN A 93 -3.70 11.23 27.37
C GLN A 93 -5.00 11.73 26.72
N ALA A 94 -6.17 11.34 27.24
CA ALA A 94 -7.44 11.88 26.79
C ALA A 94 -7.52 13.40 27.01
N ARG A 95 -7.12 13.90 28.19
CA ARG A 95 -7.09 15.33 28.50
C ARG A 95 -6.15 16.10 27.58
N ASP A 96 -4.93 15.60 27.37
CA ASP A 96 -3.96 16.27 26.50
C ASP A 96 -4.45 16.35 25.05
N ARG A 97 -5.09 15.29 24.55
CA ARG A 97 -5.69 15.28 23.22
C ARG A 97 -6.85 16.26 23.09
N LEU A 98 -7.70 16.38 24.12
CA LEU A 98 -8.76 17.40 24.13
C LEU A 98 -8.20 18.82 24.17
N LYS A 99 -7.10 19.06 24.88
CA LYS A 99 -6.41 20.37 24.87
C LYS A 99 -5.82 20.69 23.49
N GLN A 100 -5.22 19.71 22.83
CA GLN A 100 -4.73 19.87 21.45
C GLN A 100 -5.90 20.16 20.49
N ALA A 101 -6.99 19.40 20.57
CA ALA A 101 -8.18 19.64 19.77
C ALA A 101 -8.76 21.05 20.01
N LEU A 102 -8.75 21.53 21.26
CA LEU A 102 -9.20 22.89 21.61
C LEU A 102 -8.30 23.98 21.03
N ALA A 103 -6.98 23.77 21.04
CA ALA A 103 -6.03 24.72 20.47
C ALA A 103 -6.24 24.89 18.96
N LEU A 104 -6.63 23.80 18.27
CA LEU A 104 -6.88 23.78 16.83
C LEU A 104 -8.29 24.26 16.47
N VAL A 105 -9.30 23.96 17.30
CA VAL A 105 -10.71 24.33 17.06
C VAL A 105 -11.31 25.04 18.28
N PRO A 106 -11.00 26.35 18.48
CA PRO A 106 -11.48 27.12 19.62
C PRO A 106 -13.01 27.24 19.70
N SER A 107 -13.71 27.10 18.57
CA SER A 107 -15.18 27.13 18.50
C SER A 107 -15.85 26.00 19.30
N ARG A 108 -15.12 24.92 19.61
CA ARG A 108 -15.61 23.79 20.43
C ARG A 108 -15.29 23.91 21.92
N LYS A 109 -14.82 25.08 22.39
CA LYS A 109 -14.41 25.29 23.79
C LYS A 109 -15.42 24.80 24.83
N ALA A 110 -16.68 25.23 24.74
CA ALA A 110 -17.70 24.88 25.74
C ALA A 110 -17.90 23.36 25.84
N ALA A 111 -17.96 22.66 24.70
CA ALA A 111 -18.11 21.21 24.68
C ALA A 111 -16.86 20.49 25.21
N ILE A 112 -15.67 20.96 24.83
CA ILE A 112 -14.41 20.36 25.30
C ILE A 112 -14.21 20.57 26.80
N ASP A 113 -14.53 21.75 27.33
CA ASP A 113 -14.48 22.02 28.78
C ASP A 113 -15.46 21.10 29.55
N GLU A 114 -16.66 20.87 29.00
CA GLU A 114 -17.63 19.93 29.57
C GLU A 114 -17.14 18.47 29.54
N LEU A 115 -16.47 18.06 28.47
CA LEU A 115 -15.84 16.73 28.38
C LEU A 115 -14.69 16.57 29.36
N GLN A 116 -13.87 17.61 29.55
CA GLN A 116 -12.78 17.60 30.54
C GLN A 116 -13.33 17.43 31.96
N ALA A 117 -14.37 18.18 32.33
CA ALA A 117 -15.01 18.03 33.63
C ALA A 117 -15.58 16.60 33.83
N GLY A 118 -16.16 16.00 32.79
CA GLY A 118 -16.61 14.61 32.83
C GLY A 118 -15.48 13.59 32.98
N ILE A 119 -14.31 13.86 32.39
CA ILE A 119 -13.10 13.04 32.56
C ILE A 119 -12.58 13.13 33.99
N ASP A 120 -12.61 14.31 34.61
CA ASP A 120 -12.18 14.49 36.00
C ASP A 120 -13.07 13.70 36.99
N ASP A 121 -14.39 13.70 36.76
CA ASP A 121 -15.35 12.86 37.50
C ASP A 121 -15.03 11.36 37.35
N ILE A 122 -14.74 10.91 36.12
CA ILE A 122 -14.36 9.52 35.82
C ILE A 122 -13.04 9.16 36.51
N GLU A 123 -12.05 10.04 36.50
CA GLU A 123 -10.76 9.83 37.15
C GLU A 123 -10.89 9.71 38.66
N ALA A 124 -11.70 10.56 39.29
CA ALA A 124 -11.97 10.48 40.72
C ALA A 124 -12.59 9.13 41.12
N LEU A 125 -13.54 8.62 40.32
CA LEU A 125 -14.14 7.30 40.53
C LEU A 125 -13.15 6.17 40.23
N ALA A 126 -12.36 6.28 39.17
CA ALA A 126 -11.34 5.30 38.81
C ALA A 126 -10.31 5.12 39.95
N ASN A 127 -9.84 6.21 40.53
CA ASN A 127 -8.92 6.18 41.66
C ASN A 127 -9.54 5.51 42.90
N LYS A 128 -10.82 5.80 43.21
CA LYS A 128 -11.54 5.12 44.30
C LYS A 128 -11.66 3.61 44.07
N ILE A 129 -11.96 3.20 42.83
CA ILE A 129 -12.05 1.77 42.47
C ILE A 129 -10.69 1.10 42.68
N ILE A 130 -9.59 1.73 42.23
CA ILE A 130 -8.24 1.22 42.41
C ILE A 130 -7.90 1.09 43.91
N GLU A 131 -8.19 2.12 44.71
CA GLU A 131 -7.94 2.11 46.16
C GLU A 131 -8.71 1.00 46.88
N GLN A 132 -10.00 0.85 46.60
CA GLN A 132 -10.83 -0.20 47.20
C GLN A 132 -10.43 -1.61 46.74
N SER A 133 -10.03 -1.74 45.47
CA SER A 133 -9.51 -3.00 44.94
C SER A 133 -8.22 -3.41 45.64
N LYS A 134 -7.30 -2.46 45.90
CA LYS A 134 -6.10 -2.68 46.73
C LYS A 134 -6.44 -3.04 48.18
N ALA A 135 -7.48 -2.40 48.74
CA ALA A 135 -7.95 -2.65 50.10
C ALA A 135 -8.77 -3.95 50.25
N LYS A 136 -8.94 -4.74 49.17
CA LYS A 136 -9.75 -5.97 49.12
C LYS A 136 -11.24 -5.74 49.41
N ASP A 137 -11.72 -4.51 49.22
CA ASP A 137 -13.13 -4.13 49.32
C ASP A 137 -13.81 -4.30 47.94
N SER A 138 -14.08 -5.54 47.55
CA SER A 138 -14.72 -5.85 46.26
C SER A 138 -16.14 -5.27 46.14
N ALA A 139 -16.88 -5.17 47.26
CA ALA A 139 -18.23 -4.62 47.27
C ALA A 139 -18.22 -3.10 47.00
N GLY A 140 -17.32 -2.37 47.68
CA GLY A 140 -17.12 -0.95 47.43
C GLY A 140 -16.60 -0.65 46.03
N ALA A 141 -15.63 -1.44 45.55
CA ALA A 141 -15.10 -1.31 44.19
C ALA A 141 -16.21 -1.51 43.15
N GLN A 142 -17.05 -2.54 43.30
CA GLN A 142 -18.17 -2.81 42.38
C GLN A 142 -19.26 -1.71 42.42
N ALA A 143 -19.51 -1.12 43.59
CA ALA A 143 -20.41 0.02 43.71
C ALA A 143 -19.88 1.23 42.93
N ASN A 144 -18.58 1.52 43.03
CA ASN A 144 -17.97 2.60 42.25
C ASN A 144 -17.86 2.27 40.75
N VAL A 145 -17.75 1.00 40.36
CA VAL A 145 -17.88 0.57 38.95
C VAL A 145 -19.29 0.88 38.40
N THR A 146 -20.32 0.73 39.23
CA THR A 146 -21.69 1.10 38.81
C THR A 146 -21.79 2.62 38.58
N LEU A 147 -21.18 3.42 39.46
CA LEU A 147 -21.16 4.88 39.34
C LEU A 147 -20.34 5.37 38.15
N ILE A 148 -19.16 4.78 37.88
CA ILE A 148 -18.31 5.19 36.76
C ILE A 148 -18.96 4.83 35.42
N ASN A 149 -19.67 3.70 35.33
CA ASN A 149 -20.44 3.34 34.15
C ASN A 149 -21.61 4.29 33.94
N ALA A 150 -22.36 4.64 35.00
CA ALA A 150 -23.42 5.66 34.90
C ALA A 150 -22.87 7.02 34.45
N LYS A 151 -21.68 7.41 34.90
CA LYS A 151 -21.00 8.63 34.42
C LYS A 151 -20.61 8.50 32.95
N LEU A 152 -20.05 7.37 32.54
CA LEU A 152 -19.71 7.10 31.15
C LEU A 152 -20.95 7.13 30.24
N ASP A 153 -22.09 6.61 30.69
CA ASP A 153 -23.37 6.66 29.95
C ASP A 153 -23.84 8.10 29.70
N THR A 154 -23.58 9.02 30.65
CA THR A 154 -23.88 10.45 30.46
C THR A 154 -22.85 11.19 29.62
N LEU A 155 -21.58 10.76 29.63
CA LEU A 155 -20.48 11.41 28.93
C LEU A 155 -20.38 10.99 27.47
N THR A 156 -20.68 9.72 27.17
CA THR A 156 -20.65 9.14 25.82
C THR A 156 -21.45 9.94 24.79
N PRO A 157 -22.74 10.31 25.01
CA PRO A 157 -23.48 11.11 24.04
C PRO A 157 -22.85 12.50 23.82
N LYS A 158 -22.21 13.09 24.83
CA LYS A 158 -21.49 14.38 24.67
C LYS A 158 -20.23 14.22 23.84
N MET A 159 -19.48 13.12 24.03
CA MET A 159 -18.31 12.78 23.22
C MET A 159 -18.71 12.57 21.75
N ILE A 160 -19.78 11.82 21.51
CA ILE A 160 -20.35 11.60 20.16
C ILE A 160 -20.76 12.93 19.54
N ALA A 161 -21.58 13.73 20.24
CA ALA A 161 -22.01 15.03 19.73
C ALA A 161 -20.84 15.99 19.45
N ASN A 162 -19.75 15.89 20.21
CA ASN A 162 -18.54 16.66 19.91
C ASN A 162 -17.83 16.16 18.65
N ASN A 163 -17.65 14.85 18.52
CA ASN A 163 -17.02 14.25 17.35
C ASN A 163 -17.85 14.53 16.08
N ASP A 164 -19.17 14.40 16.13
CA ASP A 164 -20.08 14.70 15.03
C ASP A 164 -19.99 16.16 14.61
N ALA A 165 -19.97 17.09 15.56
CA ALA A 165 -19.80 18.50 15.27
C ALA A 165 -18.41 18.83 14.68
N MET A 166 -17.35 18.13 15.11
CA MET A 166 -16.03 18.29 14.50
C MET A 166 -15.98 17.70 13.09
N MET A 167 -16.68 16.60 12.84
CA MET A 167 -16.80 16.00 11.51
C MET A 167 -17.63 16.87 10.56
N ALA A 168 -18.69 17.53 11.08
CA ALA A 168 -19.45 18.52 10.32
C ALA A 168 -18.58 19.74 9.96
N LEU A 169 -17.80 20.29 10.92
CA LEU A 169 -16.85 21.37 10.64
C LEU A 169 -15.82 20.98 9.58
N LEU A 170 -15.35 19.73 9.60
CA LEU A 170 -14.46 19.20 8.58
C LEU A 170 -15.15 19.12 7.21
N ASN A 171 -16.35 18.57 7.13
CA ASN A 171 -17.04 18.46 5.85
C ASN A 171 -17.41 19.84 5.28
N ASP A 172 -18.00 20.72 6.10
CA ASP A 172 -18.39 22.06 5.71
C ASP A 172 -17.18 22.92 5.31
N GLY A 173 -16.06 22.79 6.03
CA GLY A 173 -14.81 23.47 5.70
C GLY A 173 -14.21 22.98 4.38
N GLY A 174 -14.23 21.66 4.14
CA GLY A 174 -13.81 21.06 2.88
C GLY A 174 -14.65 21.52 1.69
N ASP A 175 -15.97 21.54 1.85
CA ASP A 175 -16.92 22.00 0.83
C ASP A 175 -16.76 23.49 0.53
N ALA A 176 -16.65 24.33 1.57
CA ALA A 176 -16.42 25.76 1.41
C ALA A 176 -15.09 26.07 0.72
N LEU A 177 -14.03 25.32 1.08
CA LEU A 177 -12.72 25.46 0.46
C LEU A 177 -12.74 25.01 -1.01
N SER A 178 -13.38 23.89 -1.30
CA SER A 178 -13.58 23.38 -2.66
C SER A 178 -14.35 24.38 -3.53
N ALA A 179 -15.45 24.94 -3.02
CA ALA A 179 -16.23 25.95 -3.71
C ALA A 179 -15.42 27.23 -3.97
N SER A 180 -14.64 27.68 -2.98
CA SER A 180 -13.75 28.85 -3.10
C SER A 180 -12.67 28.64 -4.16
N VAL A 181 -11.99 27.49 -4.15
CA VAL A 181 -10.95 27.13 -5.12
C VAL A 181 -11.55 27.02 -6.52
N ASN A 182 -12.67 26.32 -6.68
CA ASN A 182 -13.28 26.13 -8.00
C ASN A 182 -13.83 27.45 -8.57
N GLY A 183 -14.41 28.31 -7.74
CA GLY A 183 -14.83 29.65 -8.12
C GLY A 183 -13.66 30.51 -8.59
N ARG A 184 -12.52 30.47 -7.90
CA ARG A 184 -11.31 31.18 -8.31
C ARG A 184 -10.72 30.63 -9.60
N ILE A 185 -10.63 29.30 -9.76
CA ILE A 185 -10.18 28.67 -11.01
C ILE A 185 -11.04 29.14 -12.18
N THR A 186 -12.37 29.12 -12.01
CA THR A 186 -13.32 29.57 -13.05
C THR A 186 -13.12 31.04 -13.40
N PHE A 187 -12.93 31.91 -12.39
CA PHE A 187 -12.67 33.34 -12.60
C PHE A 187 -11.33 33.58 -13.32
N CYS A 188 -10.26 32.88 -12.94
CA CYS A 188 -8.95 32.94 -13.59
C CYS A 188 -9.03 32.53 -15.06
N LEU A 189 -9.71 31.40 -15.36
CA LEU A 189 -9.90 30.92 -16.73
C LEU A 189 -10.70 31.92 -17.58
N LEU A 190 -11.74 32.53 -17.00
CA LEU A 190 -12.55 33.53 -17.69
C LEU A 190 -11.75 34.81 -17.97
N LEU A 191 -10.95 35.29 -17.02
CA LEU A 191 -10.05 36.43 -17.21
C LEU A 191 -9.00 36.17 -18.29
N ILE A 192 -8.35 35.01 -18.27
CA ILE A 192 -7.37 34.62 -19.30
C ILE A 192 -8.05 34.49 -20.66
N GLY A 193 -9.24 33.89 -20.72
CA GLY A 193 -10.04 33.81 -21.94
C GLY A 193 -10.35 35.19 -22.53
N ILE A 194 -10.79 36.15 -21.71
CA ILE A 194 -11.02 37.54 -22.14
C ILE A 194 -9.72 38.20 -22.60
N ALA A 195 -8.62 38.03 -21.86
CA ALA A 195 -7.33 38.62 -22.21
C ALA A 195 -6.79 38.08 -23.55
N VAL A 196 -6.94 36.78 -23.80
CA VAL A 196 -6.57 36.13 -25.07
C VAL A 196 -7.46 36.63 -26.21
N LEU A 197 -8.78 36.71 -26.01
CA LEU A 197 -9.72 37.24 -27.01
C LEU A 197 -9.42 38.71 -27.36
N ALA A 198 -9.14 39.54 -26.35
CA ALA A 198 -8.74 40.92 -26.55
C ALA A 198 -7.41 41.03 -27.30
N ALA A 199 -6.42 40.19 -26.96
CA ALA A 199 -5.14 40.14 -27.66
C ALA A 199 -5.30 39.70 -29.13
N ILE A 200 -6.13 38.69 -29.42
CA ILE A 200 -6.48 38.28 -30.79
C ILE A 200 -7.16 39.44 -31.53
N GLY A 201 -8.13 40.12 -30.91
CA GLY A 201 -8.80 41.28 -31.51
C GLY A 201 -7.85 42.42 -31.86
N ILE A 202 -6.93 42.76 -30.95
CA ILE A 202 -5.87 43.76 -31.18
C ILE A 202 -4.93 43.30 -32.31
N SER A 203 -4.57 42.02 -32.33
CA SER A 203 -3.72 41.43 -33.39
C SER A 203 -4.35 41.56 -34.77
N VAL A 204 -5.64 41.21 -34.89
CA VAL A 204 -6.41 41.34 -36.13
C VAL A 204 -6.55 42.80 -36.54
N ALA A 205 -6.85 43.70 -35.60
CA ALA A 205 -6.96 45.13 -35.88
C ALA A 205 -5.64 45.73 -36.39
N VAL A 206 -4.50 45.37 -35.78
CA VAL A 206 -3.16 45.81 -36.23
C VAL A 206 -2.81 45.21 -37.59
N ALA A 207 -3.14 43.93 -37.84
CA ALA A 207 -2.89 43.29 -39.14
C ALA A 207 -3.72 43.91 -40.27
N GLN A 208 -5.02 44.12 -40.03
CA GLN A 208 -5.94 44.68 -41.04
C GLN A 208 -5.65 46.16 -41.33
N SER A 209 -5.56 47.00 -40.29
CA SER A 209 -5.37 48.45 -40.47
C SER A 209 -3.92 48.85 -40.75
N GLY A 210 -2.95 48.06 -40.28
CA GLY A 210 -1.53 48.38 -40.32
C GLY A 210 -0.74 47.77 -41.48
N ILE A 211 -1.24 46.66 -42.06
CA ILE A 211 -0.54 45.89 -43.11
C ILE A 211 -1.49 45.56 -44.28
N ALA A 212 -2.52 44.73 -44.07
CA ALA A 212 -3.30 44.14 -45.16
C ALA A 212 -4.13 45.16 -45.95
N GLY A 213 -4.81 46.09 -45.27
CA GLY A 213 -5.60 47.14 -45.93
C GLY A 213 -4.77 48.07 -46.82
N PRO A 214 -3.68 48.68 -46.30
CA PRO A 214 -2.78 49.50 -47.10
C PRO A 214 -2.12 48.75 -48.26
N MET A 215 -1.74 47.48 -48.07
CA MET A 215 -1.21 46.65 -49.18
C MET A 215 -2.27 46.40 -50.26
N ALA A 216 -3.52 46.16 -49.89
CA ALA A 216 -4.61 45.99 -50.85
C ALA A 216 -4.90 47.28 -51.65
N GLN A 217 -4.84 48.45 -50.99
CA GLN A 217 -4.97 49.76 -51.65
C GLN A 217 -3.82 50.02 -52.62
N LEU A 218 -2.58 49.70 -52.22
CA LEU A 218 -1.41 49.86 -53.08
C LEU A 218 -1.46 48.92 -54.30
N ARG A 219 -1.90 47.67 -54.09
CA ARG A 219 -2.14 46.70 -55.18
C ARG A 219 -3.17 47.22 -56.18
N LEU A 220 -4.30 47.74 -55.69
CA LEU A 220 -5.34 48.35 -56.53
C LEU A 220 -4.82 49.58 -57.29
N ARG A 221 -3.98 50.42 -56.65
CA ARG A 221 -3.38 51.58 -57.32
C ARG A 221 -2.40 51.15 -58.42
N MET A 222 -1.58 50.14 -58.16
CA MET A 222 -0.65 49.60 -59.15
C MET A 222 -1.39 49.02 -60.36
N ALA A 223 -2.51 48.33 -60.14
CA ALA A 223 -3.36 47.83 -61.23
C ALA A 223 -3.94 48.97 -62.09
N ARG A 224 -4.50 50.02 -61.47
CA ARG A 224 -5.03 51.17 -62.21
C ARG A 224 -3.96 51.99 -62.94
N LEU A 225 -2.76 52.11 -62.35
CA LEU A 225 -1.63 52.78 -63.00
C LEU A 225 -1.18 52.03 -64.25
N ALA A 226 -1.20 50.68 -64.22
CA ALA A 226 -0.94 49.85 -65.39
C ALA A 226 -2.03 49.97 -66.47
N GLU A 227 -3.26 50.30 -66.09
CA GLU A 227 -4.37 50.62 -67.01
C GLU A 227 -4.31 52.07 -67.54
N GLY A 228 -3.30 52.86 -67.16
CA GLY A 228 -3.02 54.19 -67.70
C GLY A 228 -3.61 55.37 -66.90
N ASP A 229 -4.17 55.14 -65.71
CA ASP A 229 -4.69 56.19 -64.83
C ASP A 229 -3.56 56.85 -64.01
N THR A 230 -3.05 57.97 -64.53
CA THR A 230 -2.00 58.79 -63.91
C THR A 230 -2.52 59.91 -63.01
N ASP A 231 -3.82 60.25 -63.09
CA ASP A 231 -4.37 61.44 -62.44
C ASP A 231 -4.79 61.22 -60.97
N SER A 232 -5.12 59.98 -60.58
CA SER A 232 -5.50 59.73 -59.18
C SER A 232 -4.33 59.88 -58.19
N GLU A 233 -4.61 60.44 -57.01
CA GLU A 233 -3.63 60.50 -55.92
C GLU A 233 -3.18 59.11 -55.44
N ILE A 234 -1.90 58.98 -55.10
CA ILE A 234 -1.32 57.78 -54.52
C ILE A 234 -1.37 57.93 -53.00
N GLY A 235 -2.33 57.25 -52.37
CA GLY A 235 -2.46 57.22 -50.92
C GLY A 235 -1.25 56.57 -50.23
N GLY A 236 -0.85 57.11 -49.08
CA GLY A 236 0.20 56.52 -48.21
C GLY A 236 1.62 57.07 -48.39
N LEU A 237 1.79 58.17 -49.14
CA LEU A 237 3.09 58.88 -49.31
C LEU A 237 3.61 59.52 -48.01
N ASP A 238 2.72 59.77 -47.04
CA ASP A 238 3.01 60.30 -45.69
C ASP A 238 3.60 59.24 -44.74
N ARG A 239 3.65 57.98 -45.14
CA ARG A 239 4.05 56.86 -44.28
C ARG A 239 5.57 56.68 -44.24
N GLY A 240 6.09 56.32 -43.07
CA GLY A 240 7.52 56.06 -42.84
C GLY A 240 7.90 54.57 -42.82
N ASP A 241 6.94 53.69 -43.08
CA ASP A 241 7.12 52.24 -43.06
C ASP A 241 7.38 51.65 -44.47
N GLU A 242 7.60 50.34 -44.57
CA GLU A 242 7.92 49.66 -45.83
C GLU A 242 6.82 49.86 -46.88
N ILE A 243 5.56 49.99 -46.45
CA ILE A 243 4.42 50.29 -47.34
C ILE A 243 4.53 51.73 -47.90
N GLY A 244 5.00 52.68 -47.10
CA GLY A 244 5.32 54.04 -47.57
C GLY A 244 6.47 54.08 -48.58
N GLN A 245 7.48 53.22 -48.40
CA GLN A 245 8.56 53.06 -49.40
C GLN A 245 8.02 52.51 -50.72
N MET A 246 7.11 51.53 -50.66
CA MET A 246 6.41 51.03 -51.85
C MET A 246 5.52 52.11 -52.49
N ALA A 247 4.81 52.93 -51.70
CA ALA A 247 4.00 54.03 -52.24
C ALA A 247 4.85 55.10 -52.93
N LYS A 248 6.04 55.42 -52.41
CA LYS A 248 7.03 56.28 -53.08
C LYS A 248 7.57 55.66 -54.37
N ALA A 249 7.82 54.35 -54.38
CA ALA A 249 8.21 53.67 -55.61
C ALA A 249 7.10 53.75 -56.66
N VAL A 250 5.84 53.56 -56.27
CA VAL A 250 4.67 53.70 -57.16
C VAL A 250 4.49 55.15 -57.66
N SER A 251 4.82 56.17 -56.85
CA SER A 251 4.82 57.57 -57.33
C SER A 251 5.93 57.83 -58.34
N ILE A 252 7.13 57.30 -58.12
CA ILE A 252 8.22 57.35 -59.10
C ILE A 252 7.82 56.64 -60.41
N PHE A 253 7.10 55.51 -60.34
CA PHE A 253 6.57 54.84 -61.53
C PHE A 253 5.50 55.66 -62.26
N ARG A 254 4.60 56.33 -61.54
CA ARG A 254 3.64 57.26 -62.14
C ARG A 254 4.35 58.44 -62.80
N ASP A 255 5.32 59.04 -62.12
CA ASP A 255 6.07 60.18 -62.62
C ASP A 255 6.89 59.80 -63.87
N ASN A 256 7.50 58.61 -63.87
CA ASN A 256 8.14 58.02 -65.06
C ASN A 256 7.15 57.66 -66.17
N ALA A 257 5.93 57.22 -65.85
CA ALA A 257 4.89 56.95 -66.86
C ALA A 257 4.36 58.23 -67.51
N ILE A 258 4.30 59.33 -66.75
CA ILE A 258 3.97 60.68 -67.25
C ILE A 258 5.13 61.24 -68.10
N GLU A 259 6.38 61.06 -67.68
CA GLU A 259 7.59 61.51 -68.39
C GLU A 259 7.84 60.72 -69.68
N ARG A 260 7.59 59.40 -69.67
CA ARG A 260 7.72 58.52 -70.84
C ARG A 260 6.64 58.76 -71.89
N ARG A 261 5.47 59.29 -71.50
CA ARG A 261 4.42 59.74 -72.42
C ARG A 261 4.73 61.08 -73.10
N GLN A 262 5.73 61.83 -72.62
CA GLN A 262 6.24 63.06 -73.27
C GLN A 262 7.53 62.84 -74.07
N LEU A 263 8.31 61.80 -73.76
CA LEU A 263 9.58 61.50 -74.43
C LEU A 263 9.46 60.64 -75.71
N GLU A 264 8.32 59.98 -75.95
CA GLU A 264 8.11 59.10 -77.11
C GLU A 264 7.82 59.82 -78.46
N VAL A 265 7.89 61.16 -78.52
CA VAL A 265 7.69 61.93 -79.78
C VAL A 265 8.96 62.64 -80.28
N ARG A 266 10.07 62.67 -79.53
CA ARG A 266 11.32 63.33 -80.00
C ARG A 266 12.60 62.67 -79.47
N ALA A 267 13.03 61.60 -80.13
CA ALA A 267 14.46 61.25 -80.22
C ALA A 267 14.69 60.36 -81.45
N GLU A 268 14.22 60.84 -82.60
CA GLU A 268 14.60 60.35 -83.91
C GLU A 268 15.76 61.25 -84.41
N ALA A 269 16.89 60.60 -84.72
CA ALA A 269 18.06 61.12 -85.44
C ALA A 269 19.03 62.11 -84.74
N ASP A 270 20.11 61.58 -84.17
CA ASP A 270 21.49 61.82 -84.67
C ASP A 270 22.48 60.83 -84.01
N ARG A 271 22.84 59.76 -84.73
CA ARG A 271 24.07 59.63 -85.55
C ARG A 271 25.34 59.47 -84.69
N SER A 272 25.80 58.23 -84.54
CA SER A 272 26.80 57.60 -85.42
C SER A 272 28.24 58.05 -85.11
N VAL A 273 28.94 57.30 -84.25
CA VAL A 273 30.38 56.97 -84.37
C VAL A 273 30.65 55.66 -83.60
N SER A 274 31.40 54.73 -84.22
CA SER A 274 31.88 53.40 -83.77
C SER A 274 30.95 52.19 -84.00
N ASP A 275 30.70 51.88 -85.27
CA ASP A 275 30.07 50.62 -85.73
C ASP A 275 31.04 49.40 -85.78
N GLY A 276 32.21 49.51 -85.12
CA GLY A 276 33.12 48.37 -84.92
C GLY A 276 32.92 47.70 -83.55
N GLU A 277 32.83 48.49 -82.48
CA GLU A 277 32.71 47.96 -81.11
C GLU A 277 31.27 47.61 -80.71
N ARG A 278 30.26 48.12 -81.43
CA ARG A 278 28.84 47.94 -81.09
C ARG A 278 28.34 46.54 -81.44
N ARG A 279 28.79 45.95 -82.57
CA ARG A 279 28.47 44.56 -82.93
C ARG A 279 29.18 43.56 -82.03
N GLU A 280 30.40 43.86 -81.56
CA GLU A 280 31.09 43.01 -80.58
C GLU A 280 30.43 43.13 -79.19
N ARG A 281 30.09 44.34 -78.72
CA ARG A 281 29.38 44.51 -77.44
C ARG A 281 27.93 44.04 -77.46
N GLU A 282 27.21 44.15 -78.58
CA GLU A 282 25.86 43.58 -78.73
C GLU A 282 25.91 42.06 -78.89
N ALA A 283 26.89 41.50 -79.60
CA ALA A 283 27.08 40.05 -79.65
C ALA A 283 27.54 39.49 -78.29
N GLN A 284 28.41 40.20 -77.58
CA GLN A 284 28.87 39.84 -76.22
C GLN A 284 27.71 39.94 -75.22
N LYS A 285 26.95 41.05 -75.20
CA LYS A 285 25.75 41.20 -74.36
C LYS A 285 24.64 40.22 -74.72
N ALA A 286 24.44 39.89 -76.00
CA ALA A 286 23.45 38.89 -76.41
C ALA A 286 23.88 37.47 -76.00
N ARG A 287 25.19 37.16 -76.02
CA ARG A 287 25.73 35.91 -75.48
C ARG A 287 25.58 35.86 -73.96
N GLU A 288 26.00 36.89 -73.24
CA GLU A 288 25.84 36.99 -71.78
C GLU A 288 24.37 36.97 -71.34
N ALA A 289 23.47 37.64 -72.08
CA ALA A 289 22.03 37.60 -71.83
C ALA A 289 21.45 36.20 -72.10
N SER A 290 21.86 35.52 -73.18
CA SER A 290 21.43 34.15 -73.47
C SER A 290 21.94 33.14 -72.43
N GLU A 291 23.16 33.33 -71.93
CA GLU A 291 23.76 32.51 -70.87
C GLU A 291 23.06 32.75 -69.52
N LEU A 292 22.75 34.01 -69.18
CA LEU A 292 21.97 34.36 -67.99
C LEU A 292 20.53 33.83 -68.09
N GLU A 293 19.88 33.99 -69.23
CA GLU A 293 18.53 33.48 -69.48
C GLU A 293 18.48 31.96 -69.36
N ARG A 294 19.48 31.24 -69.89
CA ARG A 294 19.62 29.79 -69.70
C ARG A 294 19.79 29.41 -68.24
N ALA A 295 20.70 30.08 -67.51
CA ALA A 295 20.92 29.80 -66.10
C ALA A 295 19.66 30.07 -65.25
N VAL A 296 18.96 31.18 -65.49
CA VAL A 296 17.70 31.52 -64.80
C VAL A 296 16.58 30.53 -65.14
N THR A 297 16.49 30.11 -66.40
CA THR A 297 15.48 29.13 -66.83
C THR A 297 15.74 27.76 -66.19
N ALA A 298 16.99 27.28 -66.21
CA ALA A 298 17.39 26.02 -65.58
C ALA A 298 17.17 26.05 -64.06
N LEU A 299 17.52 27.16 -63.39
CA LEU A 299 17.29 27.34 -61.96
C LEU A 299 15.78 27.42 -61.64
N GLY A 300 15.00 28.12 -62.47
CA GLY A 300 13.55 28.22 -62.35
C GLY A 300 12.85 26.88 -62.52
N GLU A 301 13.32 26.04 -63.44
CA GLU A 301 12.83 24.69 -63.63
C GLU A 301 13.23 23.76 -62.48
N GLY A 302 14.48 23.84 -62.01
CA GLY A 302 14.94 23.15 -60.80
C GLY A 302 14.11 23.50 -59.57
N LEU A 303 13.82 24.79 -59.34
CA LEU A 303 12.96 25.25 -58.25
C LEU A 303 11.51 24.78 -58.42
N ARG A 304 10.99 24.71 -59.66
CA ARG A 304 9.64 24.20 -59.93
C ARG A 304 9.54 22.70 -59.64
N ARG A 305 10.58 21.92 -59.94
CA ARG A 305 10.69 20.49 -59.60
C ARG A 305 10.82 20.27 -58.09
N LEU A 306 11.66 21.06 -57.43
CA LEU A 306 11.79 21.05 -55.97
C LEU A 306 10.46 21.38 -55.27
N ALA A 307 9.73 22.39 -55.75
CA ALA A 307 8.40 22.75 -55.24
C ALA A 307 7.34 21.66 -55.47
N ALA A 308 7.52 20.82 -56.49
CA ALA A 308 6.72 19.63 -56.75
C ALA A 308 7.17 18.40 -55.92
N GLY A 309 8.15 18.57 -55.04
CA GLY A 309 8.68 17.51 -54.17
C GLY A 309 9.76 16.63 -54.81
N ASP A 310 10.28 16.99 -55.99
CA ASP A 310 11.37 16.25 -56.65
C ASP A 310 12.73 16.70 -56.11
N LEU A 311 13.22 16.01 -55.08
CA LEU A 311 14.57 16.21 -54.52
C LEU A 311 15.63 15.33 -55.19
N ALA A 312 15.22 14.52 -56.17
CA ALA A 312 16.13 13.70 -56.95
C ALA A 312 16.70 14.45 -58.17
N SER A 313 16.18 15.63 -58.48
CA SER A 313 16.61 16.44 -59.62
C SER A 313 17.91 17.20 -59.35
N HIS A 314 18.81 17.19 -60.34
CA HIS A 314 20.06 17.94 -60.36
C HIS A 314 20.11 18.82 -61.62
N ILE A 315 20.81 19.95 -61.57
CA ILE A 315 21.18 20.73 -62.75
C ILE A 315 22.56 20.26 -63.22
N ASP A 316 22.56 19.35 -64.20
CA ASP A 316 23.77 18.71 -64.73
C ASP A 316 24.60 19.63 -65.63
N GLU A 317 23.92 20.51 -66.37
CA GLU A 317 24.58 21.37 -67.37
C GLU A 317 25.33 22.53 -66.68
N PRO A 318 26.67 22.63 -66.84
CA PRO A 318 27.45 23.69 -66.22
C PRO A 318 27.05 25.06 -66.75
N PHE A 319 26.93 26.04 -65.84
CA PHE A 319 26.76 27.43 -66.25
C PHE A 319 28.13 28.04 -66.56
N VAL A 320 28.12 29.25 -67.14
CA VAL A 320 29.35 30.03 -67.29
C VAL A 320 29.99 30.34 -65.94
N ALA A 321 31.31 30.47 -65.91
CA ALA A 321 32.11 30.46 -64.67
C ALA A 321 31.63 31.45 -63.58
N HIS A 322 31.08 32.61 -63.95
CA HIS A 322 30.58 33.61 -63.01
C HIS A 322 29.17 33.30 -62.46
N LEU A 323 28.44 32.34 -63.05
CA LEU A 323 27.10 31.89 -62.63
C LEU A 323 27.08 30.44 -62.11
N ASP A 324 28.11 29.63 -62.37
CA ASP A 324 28.12 28.21 -61.98
C ASP A 324 28.04 27.98 -60.46
N ALA A 325 28.46 28.96 -59.66
CA ALA A 325 28.26 28.94 -58.21
C ALA A 325 26.78 28.78 -57.83
N LEU A 326 25.84 29.42 -58.57
CA LEU A 326 24.40 29.29 -58.32
C LEU A 326 23.90 27.86 -58.56
N ARG A 327 24.44 27.19 -59.60
CA ARG A 327 24.14 25.79 -59.90
C ARG A 327 24.62 24.88 -58.77
N GLN A 328 25.86 25.08 -58.33
CA GLN A 328 26.47 24.31 -57.25
C GLN A 328 25.73 24.52 -55.93
N ASP A 329 25.42 25.75 -55.56
CA ASP A 329 24.67 26.08 -54.33
C ASP A 329 23.26 25.48 -54.34
N PHE A 330 22.55 25.55 -55.49
CA PHE A 330 21.25 24.91 -55.66
C PHE A 330 21.35 23.39 -55.50
N ASN A 331 22.26 22.76 -56.22
CA ASN A 331 22.45 21.32 -56.20
C ASN A 331 22.85 20.82 -54.81
N HIS A 332 23.76 21.52 -54.12
CA HIS A 332 24.17 21.19 -52.76
C HIS A 332 23.01 21.34 -51.77
N SER A 333 22.17 22.36 -51.94
CA SER A 333 20.97 22.56 -51.11
C SER A 333 19.95 21.43 -51.30
N VAL A 334 19.69 21.01 -52.54
CA VAL A 334 18.79 19.89 -52.86
C VAL A 334 19.35 18.57 -52.32
N GLU A 335 20.64 18.32 -52.52
CA GLU A 335 21.34 17.13 -52.00
C GLU A 335 21.25 17.08 -50.47
N LYS A 336 21.51 18.21 -49.78
CA LYS A 336 21.45 18.24 -48.33
C LYS A 336 20.05 18.03 -47.78
N LEU A 337 19.04 18.59 -48.45
CA LEU A 337 17.64 18.41 -48.09
C LEU A 337 17.18 16.96 -48.34
N ASN A 338 17.63 16.35 -49.44
CA ASN A 338 17.41 14.95 -49.75
C ASN A 338 18.02 14.01 -48.69
N GLU A 339 19.30 14.20 -48.32
CA GLU A 339 19.95 13.44 -47.24
C GLU A 339 19.18 13.57 -45.92
N THR A 340 18.75 14.79 -45.58
CA THR A 340 18.04 15.05 -44.33
C THR A 340 16.68 14.34 -44.31
N LEU A 341 15.91 14.39 -45.40
CA LEU A 341 14.62 13.70 -45.50
C LEU A 341 14.77 12.18 -45.52
N GLN A 342 15.84 11.65 -46.12
CA GLN A 342 16.17 10.22 -46.03
C GLN A 342 16.47 9.78 -44.60
N ALA A 343 17.26 10.57 -43.86
CA ALA A 343 17.54 10.30 -42.44
C ALA A 343 16.27 10.34 -41.58
N VAL A 344 15.38 11.31 -41.84
CA VAL A 344 14.07 11.38 -41.18
C VAL A 344 13.23 10.13 -41.50
N GLY A 345 13.19 9.67 -42.75
CA GLY A 345 12.48 8.44 -43.12
C GLY A 345 13.08 7.15 -42.56
N ALA A 346 14.40 7.10 -42.35
CA ALA A 346 15.04 6.00 -41.63
C ALA A 346 14.61 6.00 -40.15
N ASN A 347 14.62 7.16 -39.49
CA ASN A 347 14.16 7.31 -38.11
C ASN A 347 12.68 6.99 -37.94
N ALA A 348 11.83 7.43 -38.87
CA ALA A 348 10.40 7.12 -38.87
C ALA A 348 10.14 5.60 -38.89
N ARG A 349 10.84 4.86 -39.76
CA ARG A 349 10.74 3.40 -39.82
C ARG A 349 11.28 2.71 -38.57
N ALA A 350 12.38 3.22 -38.00
CA ALA A 350 12.92 2.71 -36.74
C ALA A 350 11.92 2.91 -35.58
N ILE A 351 11.28 4.07 -35.49
CA ILE A 351 10.22 4.35 -34.50
C ILE A 351 9.03 3.41 -34.70
N GLY A 352 8.58 3.20 -35.94
CA GLY A 352 7.49 2.27 -36.23
C GLY A 352 7.81 0.81 -35.86
N ALA A 353 9.05 0.37 -36.10
CA ALA A 353 9.53 -0.94 -35.67
C ALA A 353 9.58 -1.06 -34.13
N GLY A 354 10.14 -0.06 -33.45
CA GLY A 354 10.18 -0.02 -31.98
C GLY A 354 8.78 0.02 -31.34
N ALA A 355 7.85 0.77 -31.92
CA ALA A 355 6.46 0.80 -31.46
C ALA A 355 5.76 -0.57 -31.60
N ASN A 356 6.03 -1.31 -32.69
CA ASN A 356 5.53 -2.67 -32.84
C ASN A 356 6.14 -3.65 -31.82
N GLU A 357 7.42 -3.50 -31.50
CA GLU A 357 8.11 -4.31 -30.49
C GLU A 357 7.59 -4.04 -29.07
N ILE A 358 7.38 -2.77 -28.72
CA ILE A 358 6.76 -2.39 -27.44
C ILE A 358 5.34 -2.95 -27.37
N ARG A 359 4.54 -2.89 -28.44
CA ARG A 359 3.20 -3.49 -28.47
C ARG A 359 3.25 -4.99 -28.20
N SER A 360 4.13 -5.73 -28.89
CA SER A 360 4.27 -7.18 -28.65
C SER A 360 4.70 -7.49 -27.22
N SER A 361 5.53 -6.64 -26.61
CA SER A 361 5.97 -6.79 -25.22
C SER A 361 4.84 -6.46 -24.23
N ALA A 362 4.01 -5.47 -24.55
CA ALA A 362 2.83 -5.11 -23.77
C ALA A 362 1.76 -6.21 -23.81
N ASP A 363 1.52 -6.84 -24.98
CA ASP A 363 0.61 -7.98 -25.10
C ASP A 363 1.07 -9.18 -24.24
N GLU A 364 2.36 -9.49 -24.26
CA GLU A 364 2.92 -10.55 -23.41
C GLU A 364 2.83 -10.19 -21.91
N LEU A 365 3.10 -8.93 -21.56
CA LEU A 365 2.96 -8.45 -20.19
C LEU A 365 1.50 -8.51 -19.73
N SER A 366 0.54 -8.15 -20.60
CA SER A 366 -0.91 -8.27 -20.35
C SER A 366 -1.28 -9.70 -19.94
N ARG A 367 -0.89 -10.68 -20.76
CA ARG A 367 -1.17 -12.10 -20.52
C ARG A 367 -0.55 -12.59 -19.21
N ARG A 368 0.67 -12.15 -18.90
CA ARG A 368 1.34 -12.48 -17.63
C ARG A 368 0.65 -11.84 -16.43
N THR A 369 0.18 -10.60 -16.57
CA THR A 369 -0.56 -9.89 -15.53
C THR A 369 -1.92 -10.55 -15.27
N GLU A 370 -2.64 -11.00 -16.30
CA GLU A 370 -3.87 -11.78 -16.16
C GLU A 370 -3.62 -13.10 -15.41
N GLN A 371 -2.58 -13.85 -15.81
CA GLN A 371 -2.22 -15.09 -15.13
C GLN A 371 -1.80 -14.86 -13.67
N GLN A 372 -1.07 -13.77 -13.41
CA GLN A 372 -0.67 -13.38 -12.06
C GLN A 372 -1.88 -12.99 -11.21
N SER A 373 -2.84 -12.25 -11.77
CA SER A 373 -4.09 -11.91 -11.09
C SER A 373 -4.86 -13.16 -10.66
N ALA A 374 -5.02 -14.14 -11.56
CA ALA A 374 -5.64 -15.42 -11.21
C ALA A 374 -4.90 -16.17 -10.08
N SER A 375 -3.56 -16.17 -10.11
CA SER A 375 -2.75 -16.80 -9.05
C SER A 375 -2.85 -16.07 -7.71
N VAL A 376 -2.95 -14.73 -7.73
CA VAL A 376 -3.15 -13.90 -6.53
C VAL A 376 -4.53 -14.16 -5.93
N GLU A 377 -5.59 -14.22 -6.73
CA GLU A 377 -6.95 -14.56 -6.28
C GLU A 377 -7.02 -15.95 -5.64
N GLU A 378 -6.44 -16.98 -6.28
CA GLU A 378 -6.41 -18.35 -5.74
C GLU A 378 -5.61 -18.41 -4.43
N THR A 379 -4.50 -17.68 -4.35
CA THR A 379 -3.67 -17.60 -3.14
C THR A 379 -4.43 -16.89 -2.01
N ALA A 380 -5.15 -15.81 -2.32
CA ALA A 380 -5.97 -15.08 -1.34
C ALA A 380 -7.08 -15.97 -0.77
N ALA A 381 -7.78 -16.71 -1.64
CA ALA A 381 -8.83 -17.65 -1.21
C ALA A 381 -8.26 -18.78 -0.31
N ALA A 382 -7.12 -19.37 -0.70
CA ALA A 382 -6.46 -20.39 0.10
C ALA A 382 -5.98 -19.85 1.46
N LEU A 383 -5.47 -18.61 1.49
CA LEU A 383 -5.06 -17.94 2.73
C LEU A 383 -6.24 -17.65 3.64
N GLU A 384 -7.41 -17.31 3.11
CA GLU A 384 -8.62 -17.09 3.91
C GLU A 384 -9.12 -18.40 4.56
N GLU A 385 -9.06 -19.52 3.83
CA GLU A 385 -9.35 -20.85 4.37
C GLU A 385 -8.33 -21.25 5.47
N ILE A 386 -7.04 -21.04 5.22
CA ILE A 386 -5.98 -21.29 6.22
C ILE A 386 -6.16 -20.40 7.45
N THR A 387 -6.49 -19.12 7.26
CA THR A 387 -6.71 -18.18 8.37
C THR A 387 -7.89 -18.62 9.24
N THR A 388 -8.95 -19.11 8.61
CA THR A 388 -10.12 -19.65 9.30
C THR A 388 -9.76 -20.90 10.10
N THR A 389 -9.06 -21.85 9.48
CA THR A 389 -8.66 -23.10 10.15
C THR A 389 -7.68 -22.88 11.29
N VAL A 390 -6.72 -21.96 11.16
CA VAL A 390 -5.78 -21.60 12.24
C VAL A 390 -6.50 -20.89 13.39
N ARG A 391 -7.44 -19.99 13.12
CA ARG A 391 -8.29 -19.40 14.18
C ARG A 391 -9.09 -20.45 14.94
N ASP A 392 -9.69 -21.39 14.21
CA ASP A 392 -10.44 -22.48 14.84
C ASP A 392 -9.53 -23.42 15.65
N ALA A 393 -8.31 -23.70 15.15
CA ALA A 393 -7.31 -24.48 15.88
C ALA A 393 -6.90 -23.78 17.19
N ALA A 394 -6.65 -22.47 17.14
CA ALA A 394 -6.33 -21.67 18.32
C ALA A 394 -7.45 -21.72 19.36
N ARG A 395 -8.72 -21.54 18.92
CA ARG A 395 -9.89 -21.64 19.81
C ARG A 395 -10.03 -23.02 20.42
N ARG A 396 -9.89 -24.09 19.63
CA ARG A 396 -9.96 -25.47 20.12
C ARG A 396 -8.83 -25.80 21.10
N ALA A 397 -7.63 -25.26 20.89
CA ALA A 397 -6.52 -25.41 21.83
C ALA A 397 -6.81 -24.72 23.17
N GLU A 398 -7.41 -23.52 23.15
CA GLU A 398 -7.86 -22.83 24.37
C GLU A 398 -8.92 -23.64 25.14
N GLU A 399 -9.93 -24.16 24.43
CA GLU A 399 -10.98 -25.03 25.01
C GLU A 399 -10.38 -26.31 25.61
N ALA A 400 -9.44 -26.94 24.90
CA ALA A 400 -8.71 -28.11 25.38
C ALA A 400 -7.87 -27.79 26.63
N SER A 401 -7.22 -26.63 26.68
CA SER A 401 -6.42 -26.19 27.83
C SER A 401 -7.28 -26.07 29.09
N GLN A 402 -8.48 -25.50 28.95
CA GLN A 402 -9.45 -25.41 30.05
C GLN A 402 -9.94 -26.79 30.51
N LEU A 403 -10.20 -27.72 29.57
CA LEU A 403 -10.60 -29.09 29.89
C LEU A 403 -9.49 -29.85 30.64
N VAL A 404 -8.25 -29.75 30.18
CA VAL A 404 -7.08 -30.37 30.81
C VAL A 404 -6.87 -29.78 32.21
N THR A 405 -7.02 -28.46 32.37
CA THR A 405 -6.92 -27.80 33.69
C THR A 405 -7.95 -28.33 34.68
N ARG A 406 -9.21 -28.50 34.26
CA ARG A 406 -10.26 -29.10 35.10
C ARG A 406 -9.96 -30.57 35.42
N THR A 407 -9.45 -31.32 34.45
CA THR A 407 -9.09 -32.74 34.61
C THR A 407 -7.96 -32.89 35.64
N ARG A 408 -6.95 -32.02 35.59
CA ARG A 408 -5.86 -31.95 36.58
C ARG A 408 -6.40 -31.78 37.99
N LEU A 409 -7.28 -30.80 38.21
CA LEU A 409 -7.89 -30.56 39.52
C LEU A 409 -8.69 -31.77 40.02
N GLY A 410 -9.38 -32.47 39.12
CA GLY A 410 -10.10 -33.71 39.42
C GLY A 410 -9.16 -34.85 39.84
N ALA A 411 -8.04 -35.02 39.14
CA ALA A 411 -7.03 -36.02 39.46
C ALA A 411 -6.32 -35.72 40.79
N GLU A 412 -5.93 -34.46 41.05
CA GLU A 412 -5.33 -34.01 42.31
C GLU A 412 -6.25 -34.29 43.51
N LYS A 413 -7.55 -33.97 43.37
CA LYS A 413 -8.56 -34.26 44.39
C LYS A 413 -8.75 -35.77 44.61
N SER A 414 -8.73 -36.56 43.54
CA SER A 414 -8.82 -38.02 43.63
C SER A 414 -7.61 -38.62 44.35
N GLY A 415 -6.41 -38.10 44.09
CA GLY A 415 -5.20 -38.46 44.83
C GLY A 415 -5.29 -38.13 46.33
N GLU A 416 -5.89 -36.99 46.70
CA GLU A 416 -6.13 -36.65 48.10
C GLU A 416 -7.10 -37.64 48.79
N ILE A 417 -8.18 -38.02 48.11
CA ILE A 417 -9.15 -39.00 48.62
C ILE A 417 -8.49 -40.37 48.81
N VAL A 418 -7.68 -40.82 47.85
CA VAL A 418 -6.95 -42.09 47.96
C VAL A 418 -5.95 -42.07 49.11
N ARG A 419 -5.19 -40.97 49.31
CA ARG A 419 -4.30 -40.82 50.47
C ARG A 419 -5.05 -40.93 51.80
N LYS A 420 -6.24 -40.33 51.91
CA LYS A 420 -7.11 -40.49 53.09
C LYS A 420 -7.58 -41.94 53.28
N ALA A 421 -7.94 -42.62 52.18
CA ALA A 421 -8.36 -44.02 52.22
C ALA A 421 -7.23 -44.97 52.68
N VAL A 422 -5.99 -44.76 52.19
CA VAL A 422 -4.81 -45.51 52.67
C VAL A 422 -4.62 -45.32 54.16
N SER A 423 -4.67 -44.08 54.64
CA SER A 423 -4.52 -43.79 56.08
C SER A 423 -5.60 -44.46 56.93
N ALA A 424 -6.86 -44.45 56.48
CA ALA A 424 -7.95 -45.15 57.16
C ALA A 424 -7.73 -46.67 57.19
N MET A 425 -7.27 -47.28 56.09
CA MET A 425 -6.98 -48.71 56.03
C MET A 425 -5.80 -49.11 56.92
N GLN A 426 -4.76 -48.28 57.03
CA GLN A 426 -3.65 -48.48 57.97
C GLN A 426 -4.13 -48.44 59.44
N GLN A 427 -5.07 -47.56 59.77
CA GLN A 427 -5.68 -47.53 61.11
C GLN A 427 -6.49 -48.81 61.39
N ILE A 428 -7.21 -49.33 60.39
CA ILE A 428 -7.94 -50.61 60.50
C ILE A 428 -6.97 -51.79 60.68
N GLU A 429 -5.85 -51.81 59.96
CA GLU A 429 -4.79 -52.81 60.11
C GLU A 429 -4.24 -52.80 61.53
N GLN A 430 -3.88 -51.62 62.04
CA GLN A 430 -3.36 -51.46 63.39
C GLN A 430 -4.38 -51.87 64.46
N SER A 431 -5.66 -51.54 64.26
CA SER A 431 -6.75 -51.98 65.14
C SER A 431 -6.91 -53.51 65.13
N SER A 432 -6.79 -54.14 63.96
CA SER A 432 -6.88 -55.60 63.81
C SER A 432 -5.75 -56.32 64.55
N VAL A 433 -4.52 -55.79 64.49
CA VAL A 433 -3.38 -56.28 65.28
C VAL A 433 -3.63 -56.15 66.79
N ALA A 434 -4.15 -55.00 67.22
CA ALA A 434 -4.49 -54.79 68.63
C ALA A 434 -5.57 -55.76 69.13
N ILE A 435 -6.61 -56.01 68.32
CA ILE A 435 -7.64 -57.02 68.62
C ILE A 435 -7.00 -58.41 68.72
N GLY A 436 -6.13 -58.78 67.77
CA GLY A 436 -5.42 -60.06 67.80
C GLY A 436 -4.64 -60.29 69.10
N ASN A 437 -3.99 -59.25 69.64
CA ASN A 437 -3.30 -59.31 70.93
C ASN A 437 -4.27 -59.51 72.10
N ILE A 438 -5.42 -58.82 72.11
CA ILE A 438 -6.45 -58.98 73.14
C ILE A 438 -7.01 -60.40 73.13
N ILE A 439 -7.26 -60.97 71.94
CA ILE A 439 -7.74 -62.35 71.81
C ILE A 439 -6.68 -63.34 72.31
N GLY A 440 -5.38 -63.07 72.10
CA GLY A 440 -4.30 -63.85 72.70
C GLY A 440 -4.36 -63.87 74.23
N VAL A 441 -4.56 -62.71 74.86
CA VAL A 441 -4.72 -62.62 76.33
C VAL A 441 -5.97 -63.37 76.80
N ILE A 442 -7.07 -63.34 76.04
CA ILE A 442 -8.30 -64.09 76.38
C ILE A 442 -8.06 -65.60 76.32
N ASP A 443 -7.32 -66.10 75.33
CA ASP A 443 -6.93 -67.51 75.22
C ASP A 443 -6.05 -67.92 76.40
N ASP A 444 -5.09 -67.08 76.80
CA ASP A 444 -4.25 -67.30 77.98
C ASP A 444 -5.08 -67.36 79.28
N ILE A 445 -6.05 -66.46 79.45
CA ILE A 445 -6.98 -66.46 80.60
C ILE A 445 -7.82 -67.75 80.60
N ALA A 446 -8.32 -68.18 79.43
CA ALA A 446 -9.08 -69.41 79.31
C ALA A 446 -8.24 -70.64 79.67
N PHE A 447 -6.98 -70.68 79.23
CA PHE A 447 -6.04 -71.74 79.59
C PHE A 447 -5.74 -71.78 81.09
N GLN A 448 -5.45 -70.62 81.70
CA GLN A 448 -5.25 -70.50 83.15
C GLN A 448 -6.50 -70.95 83.92
N THR A 449 -7.69 -70.51 83.50
CA THR A 449 -8.97 -70.91 84.12
C THR A 449 -9.20 -72.41 84.04
N ASN A 450 -8.89 -73.04 82.89
CA ASN A 450 -8.95 -74.49 82.72
C ASN A 450 -7.98 -75.23 83.65
N LEU A 451 -6.77 -74.71 83.88
CA LEU A 451 -5.82 -75.27 84.85
C LEU A 451 -6.27 -75.11 86.31
N LEU A 452 -6.81 -73.94 86.67
CA LEU A 452 -7.41 -73.68 87.99
C LEU A 452 -8.58 -74.62 88.27
N ALA A 453 -9.47 -74.80 87.28
CA ALA A 453 -10.61 -75.70 87.35
C ALA A 453 -10.17 -77.18 87.47
N LEU A 454 -9.11 -77.57 86.75
CA LEU A 454 -8.51 -78.91 86.90
C LEU A 454 -7.98 -79.12 88.32
N ASN A 455 -7.22 -78.17 88.85
CA ASN A 455 -6.68 -78.24 90.22
C ASN A 455 -7.81 -78.30 91.26
N ALA A 456 -8.86 -77.50 91.10
CA ALA A 456 -10.05 -77.53 91.96
C ALA A 456 -10.80 -78.87 91.86
N GLY A 457 -10.90 -79.46 90.66
CA GLY A 457 -11.51 -80.77 90.45
C GLY A 457 -10.73 -81.90 91.12
N VAL A 458 -9.39 -81.84 91.09
CA VAL A 458 -8.52 -82.80 91.79
C VAL A 458 -8.68 -82.69 93.31
N GLU A 459 -8.71 -81.48 93.86
CA GLU A 459 -8.89 -81.27 95.30
C GLU A 459 -10.31 -81.66 95.77
N ALA A 460 -11.32 -81.43 94.94
CA ALA A 460 -12.68 -81.89 95.18
C ALA A 460 -12.80 -83.43 95.18
N ALA A 461 -12.09 -84.12 94.28
CA ALA A 461 -12.00 -85.59 94.29
C ALA A 461 -11.28 -86.11 95.56
N ARG A 462 -10.28 -85.37 96.04
CA ARG A 462 -9.52 -85.66 97.26
C ARG A 462 -10.37 -85.52 98.54
N ALA A 463 -11.35 -84.62 98.53
CA ALA A 463 -12.28 -84.40 99.65
C ALA A 463 -13.44 -85.42 99.75
N GLY A 464 -13.54 -86.39 98.84
CA GLY A 464 -14.53 -87.48 98.89
C GLY A 464 -15.99 -87.02 98.77
N GLU A 465 -16.90 -87.56 99.59
CA GLU A 465 -18.34 -87.23 99.57
C GLU A 465 -18.62 -85.73 99.80
N ALA A 466 -17.80 -85.04 100.62
CA ALA A 466 -17.95 -83.62 100.92
C ALA A 466 -17.60 -82.70 99.74
N GLY A 467 -16.81 -83.19 98.78
CA GLY A 467 -16.34 -82.44 97.61
C GLY A 467 -17.23 -82.53 96.36
N LYS A 468 -18.28 -83.37 96.36
CA LYS A 468 -19.10 -83.64 95.16
C LYS A 468 -19.68 -82.37 94.51
N GLY A 469 -20.19 -81.43 95.30
CA GLY A 469 -20.72 -80.16 94.77
C GLY A 469 -19.64 -79.27 94.14
N PHE A 470 -18.46 -79.22 94.76
CA PHE A 470 -17.29 -78.50 94.23
C PHE A 470 -16.74 -79.15 92.95
N ALA A 471 -16.77 -80.49 92.86
CA ALA A 471 -16.33 -81.21 91.66
C ALA A 471 -17.20 -80.88 90.44
N VAL A 472 -18.52 -80.78 90.61
CA VAL A 472 -19.45 -80.39 89.54
C VAL A 472 -19.17 -78.95 89.07
N VAL A 473 -19.00 -78.01 90.00
CA VAL A 473 -18.66 -76.61 89.65
C VAL A 473 -17.29 -76.55 88.95
N ALA A 474 -16.29 -77.28 89.42
CA ALA A 474 -14.98 -77.34 88.79
C ALA A 474 -15.04 -77.92 87.37
N GLN A 475 -15.88 -78.92 87.13
CA GLN A 475 -16.10 -79.47 85.78
C GLN A 475 -16.81 -78.46 84.86
N GLU A 476 -17.84 -77.77 85.35
CA GLU A 476 -18.57 -76.75 84.59
C GLU A 476 -17.67 -75.56 84.22
N VAL A 477 -16.84 -75.08 85.16
CA VAL A 477 -15.86 -74.01 84.92
C VAL A 477 -14.81 -74.46 83.91
N ARG A 478 -14.38 -75.73 83.96
CA ARG A 478 -13.44 -76.30 83.00
C ARG A 478 -14.03 -76.36 81.59
N GLU A 479 -15.27 -76.82 81.46
CA GLU A 479 -15.96 -76.90 80.18
C GLU A 479 -16.22 -75.50 79.59
N LEU A 480 -16.58 -74.52 80.44
CA LEU A 480 -16.69 -73.11 80.05
C LEU A 480 -15.35 -72.55 79.57
N ALA A 481 -14.26 -72.83 80.29
CA ALA A 481 -12.92 -72.39 79.91
C ALA A 481 -12.47 -73.00 78.57
N GLN A 482 -12.76 -74.28 78.31
CA GLN A 482 -12.49 -74.91 77.02
C GLN A 482 -13.33 -74.31 75.88
N ARG A 483 -14.61 -74.00 76.12
CA ARG A 483 -15.47 -73.30 75.16
C ARG A 483 -14.95 -71.90 74.87
N SER A 484 -14.51 -71.16 75.89
CA SER A 484 -13.90 -69.83 75.73
C SER A 484 -12.60 -69.88 74.94
N ALA A 485 -11.71 -70.85 75.20
CA ALA A 485 -10.48 -71.03 74.43
C ALA A 485 -10.77 -71.37 72.96
N LYS A 486 -11.75 -72.25 72.70
CA LYS A 486 -12.18 -72.58 71.33
C LYS A 486 -12.73 -71.34 70.61
N ALA A 487 -13.61 -70.56 71.25
CA ALA A 487 -14.16 -69.34 70.67
C ALA A 487 -13.08 -68.27 70.44
N ALA A 488 -12.15 -68.11 71.38
CA ALA A 488 -11.01 -67.21 71.23
C ALA A 488 -10.15 -67.59 70.02
N LYS A 489 -9.89 -68.89 69.81
CA LYS A 489 -9.15 -69.38 68.65
C LYS A 489 -9.89 -69.14 67.33
N GLU A 490 -11.20 -69.38 67.28
CA GLU A 490 -12.02 -69.08 66.09
C GLU A 490 -12.03 -67.57 65.76
N ILE A 491 -12.13 -66.70 66.76
CA ILE A 491 -12.03 -65.24 66.56
C ILE A 491 -10.62 -64.86 66.12
N LYS A 492 -9.57 -65.48 66.68
CA LYS A 492 -8.18 -65.24 66.28
C LYS A 492 -7.98 -65.54 64.80
N ASP A 493 -8.46 -66.69 64.33
CA ASP A 493 -8.37 -67.08 62.92
C ASP A 493 -9.12 -66.09 62.01
N LEU A 494 -10.32 -65.63 62.41
CA LEU A 494 -11.08 -64.61 61.69
C LEU A 494 -10.35 -63.25 61.62
N ILE A 495 -9.75 -62.80 62.72
CA ILE A 495 -9.00 -61.54 62.77
C ILE A 495 -7.70 -61.63 61.96
N THR A 496 -7.00 -62.77 61.99
CA THR A 496 -5.82 -63.00 61.15
C THR A 496 -6.17 -62.95 59.67
N ASN A 497 -7.24 -63.63 59.25
CA ASN A 497 -7.71 -63.56 57.86
C ASN A 497 -8.16 -62.14 57.48
N SER A 498 -8.88 -61.44 58.36
CA SER A 498 -9.29 -60.05 58.15
C SER A 498 -8.08 -59.13 58.00
N GLY A 499 -7.03 -59.31 58.80
CA GLY A 499 -5.77 -58.59 58.68
C GLY A 499 -5.11 -58.79 57.31
N ALA A 500 -5.07 -60.03 56.80
CA ALA A 500 -4.55 -60.32 55.47
C ALA A 500 -5.36 -59.63 54.35
N HIS A 501 -6.70 -59.59 54.48
CA HIS A 501 -7.56 -58.85 53.54
C HIS A 501 -7.33 -57.34 53.59
N VAL A 502 -7.19 -56.76 54.79
CA VAL A 502 -6.89 -55.33 54.97
C VAL A 502 -5.53 -55.00 54.36
N GLN A 503 -4.50 -55.82 54.60
CA GLN A 503 -3.17 -55.63 54.03
C GLN A 503 -3.19 -55.67 52.50
N THR A 504 -3.94 -56.62 51.92
CA THR A 504 -4.17 -56.68 50.47
C THR A 504 -4.87 -55.41 49.96
N GLY A 505 -5.89 -54.94 50.69
CA GLY A 505 -6.61 -53.70 50.39
C GLY A 505 -5.71 -52.46 50.44
N VAL A 506 -4.86 -52.33 51.46
CA VAL A 506 -3.86 -51.25 51.56
C VAL A 506 -2.92 -51.27 50.35
N SER A 507 -2.45 -52.45 49.92
CA SER A 507 -1.58 -52.58 48.74
C SER A 507 -2.27 -52.09 47.47
N LEU A 508 -3.50 -52.56 47.19
CA LEU A 508 -4.25 -52.18 45.99
C LEU A 508 -4.60 -50.69 45.95
N VAL A 509 -4.98 -50.11 47.09
CA VAL A 509 -5.25 -48.67 47.19
C VAL A 509 -3.96 -47.87 47.03
N GLY A 510 -2.83 -48.36 47.55
CA GLY A 510 -1.51 -47.78 47.33
C GLY A 510 -1.07 -47.78 45.86
N GLU A 511 -1.28 -48.90 45.15
CA GLU A 511 -1.04 -48.99 43.70
C GLU A 511 -1.93 -48.02 42.91
N THR A 512 -3.21 -47.91 43.31
CA THR A 512 -4.15 -46.92 42.75
C THR A 512 -3.65 -45.49 42.95
N GLY A 513 -3.10 -45.19 44.13
CA GLY A 513 -2.49 -43.89 44.43
C GLY A 513 -1.31 -43.56 43.51
N LYS A 514 -0.40 -44.52 43.29
CA LYS A 514 0.73 -44.35 42.35
C LYS A 514 0.27 -44.13 40.91
N ALA A 515 -0.76 -44.86 40.47
CA ALA A 515 -1.33 -44.68 39.14
C ALA A 515 -1.96 -43.28 38.97
N LEU A 516 -2.65 -42.78 40.00
CA LEU A 516 -3.20 -41.42 39.98
C LEU A 516 -2.10 -40.35 39.95
N ASP A 517 -1.02 -40.51 40.72
CA ASP A 517 0.12 -39.58 40.67
C ASP A 517 0.75 -39.54 39.27
N ALA A 518 0.90 -40.70 38.59
CA ALA A 518 1.36 -40.75 37.21
C ALA A 518 0.41 -40.00 36.25
N ILE A 519 -0.91 -40.19 36.39
CA ILE A 519 -1.91 -39.44 35.59
C ILE A 519 -1.79 -37.93 35.82
N VAL A 520 -1.56 -37.48 37.06
CA VAL A 520 -1.38 -36.05 37.36
C VAL A 520 -0.17 -35.50 36.61
N THR A 521 0.96 -36.22 36.58
CA THR A 521 2.15 -35.83 35.81
C THR A 521 1.88 -35.79 34.31
N GLU A 522 1.25 -36.82 33.74
CA GLU A 522 0.89 -36.86 32.30
C GLU A 522 -0.06 -35.70 31.92
N VAL A 523 -1.05 -35.40 32.77
CA VAL A 523 -1.98 -34.28 32.55
C VAL A 523 -1.26 -32.92 32.60
N GLN A 524 -0.21 -32.78 33.43
CA GLN A 524 0.63 -31.57 33.44
C GLN A 524 1.40 -31.41 32.12
N GLU A 525 1.99 -32.49 31.60
CA GLU A 525 2.67 -32.46 30.30
C GLU A 525 1.70 -32.13 29.15
N ILE A 526 0.50 -32.73 29.15
CA ILE A 526 -0.56 -32.39 28.18
C ILE A 526 -0.91 -30.90 28.28
N ASN A 527 -1.04 -30.34 29.49
CA ASN A 527 -1.35 -28.92 29.66
C ASN A 527 -0.28 -28.03 29.03
N GLN A 528 0.99 -28.36 29.24
CA GLN A 528 2.12 -27.64 28.66
C GLN A 528 2.12 -27.71 27.12
N HIS A 529 1.86 -28.90 26.55
CA HIS A 529 1.75 -29.05 25.09
C HIS A 529 0.59 -28.26 24.50
N VAL A 530 -0.58 -28.32 25.11
CA VAL A 530 -1.76 -27.57 24.63
C VAL A 530 -1.53 -26.07 24.71
N HIS A 531 -0.86 -25.58 25.77
CA HIS A 531 -0.49 -24.17 25.87
C HIS A 531 0.47 -23.75 24.75
N ALA A 532 1.50 -24.56 24.47
CA ALA A 532 2.42 -24.30 23.36
C ALA A 532 1.72 -24.30 22.00
N ILE A 533 0.72 -25.17 21.78
CA ILE A 533 -0.09 -25.19 20.55
C ILE A 533 -0.91 -23.89 20.44
N ALA A 534 -1.52 -23.43 21.54
CA ALA A 534 -2.31 -22.20 21.55
C ALA A 534 -1.44 -20.97 21.23
N GLU A 535 -0.25 -20.86 21.85
CA GLU A 535 0.72 -19.80 21.53
C GLU A 535 1.17 -19.87 20.06
N ALA A 536 1.58 -21.04 19.58
CA ALA A 536 2.01 -21.21 18.19
C ALA A 536 0.90 -20.88 17.19
N SER A 537 -0.35 -21.27 17.46
CA SER A 537 -1.49 -20.95 16.61
C SER A 537 -1.79 -19.45 16.60
N ARG A 538 -1.58 -18.75 17.72
CA ARG A 538 -1.71 -17.29 17.81
C ARG A 538 -0.63 -16.58 17.02
N GLU A 539 0.62 -17.04 17.11
CA GLU A 539 1.74 -16.51 16.31
C GLU A 539 1.51 -16.74 14.81
N GLN A 540 1.04 -17.94 14.42
CA GLN A 540 0.66 -18.24 13.04
C GLN A 540 -0.48 -17.33 12.54
N SER A 541 -1.50 -17.07 13.37
CA SER A 541 -2.58 -16.16 12.99
C SER A 541 -2.07 -14.73 12.73
N ILE A 542 -1.08 -14.26 13.49
CA ILE A 542 -0.45 -12.95 13.26
C ILE A 542 0.35 -12.99 11.95
N GLY A 543 1.15 -14.03 11.74
CA GLY A 543 1.93 -14.19 10.50
C GLY A 543 1.05 -14.28 9.25
N LEU A 544 -0.09 -14.97 9.32
CA LEU A 544 -1.06 -15.03 8.22
C LEU A 544 -1.69 -13.66 7.92
N GLN A 545 -1.88 -12.81 8.93
CA GLN A 545 -2.39 -11.45 8.74
C GLN A 545 -1.37 -10.56 8.01
N GLU A 546 -0.07 -10.74 8.28
CA GLU A 546 0.99 -10.08 7.53
C GLU A 546 1.06 -10.59 6.08
N ILE A 547 0.96 -11.91 5.88
CA ILE A 547 0.91 -12.50 4.53
C ILE A 547 -0.30 -11.97 3.74
N ASN A 548 -1.48 -11.90 4.38
CA ASN A 548 -2.68 -11.35 3.74
C ASN A 548 -2.48 -9.89 3.30
N THR A 549 -1.78 -9.09 4.11
CA THR A 549 -1.41 -7.71 3.76
C THR A 549 -0.45 -7.66 2.56
N ALA A 550 0.52 -8.58 2.51
CA ALA A 550 1.45 -8.70 1.38
C ALA A 550 0.72 -9.12 0.09
N VAL A 551 -0.25 -10.03 0.17
CA VAL A 551 -1.08 -10.45 -0.97
C VAL A 551 -1.94 -9.31 -1.48
N ASN A 552 -2.58 -8.51 -0.62
CA ASN A 552 -3.29 -7.30 -1.03
C ASN A 552 -2.36 -6.29 -1.74
N THR A 553 -1.11 -6.17 -1.28
CA THR A 553 -0.11 -5.32 -1.94
C THR A 553 0.27 -5.86 -3.32
N MET A 554 0.40 -7.19 -3.47
CA MET A 554 0.62 -7.84 -4.75
C MET A 554 -0.56 -7.67 -5.71
N ASP A 555 -1.80 -7.76 -5.21
CA ASP A 555 -3.00 -7.50 -6.02
C ASP A 555 -3.00 -6.06 -6.55
N GLN A 556 -2.75 -5.08 -5.68
CA GLN A 556 -2.66 -3.68 -6.09
C GLN A 556 -1.56 -3.43 -7.13
N GLY A 557 -0.38 -4.04 -6.95
CA GLY A 557 0.70 -3.98 -7.94
C GLY A 557 0.33 -4.66 -9.26
N THR A 558 -0.44 -5.74 -9.21
CA THR A 558 -0.95 -6.45 -10.41
C THR A 558 -1.94 -5.58 -11.17
N GLN A 559 -2.85 -4.88 -10.48
CA GLN A 559 -3.76 -3.92 -11.09
C GLN A 559 -3.03 -2.72 -11.69
N GLN A 560 -2.00 -2.19 -11.02
CA GLN A 560 -1.14 -1.13 -11.59
C GLN A 560 -0.42 -1.60 -12.85
N ASN A 561 0.08 -2.84 -12.88
CA ASN A 561 0.67 -3.41 -14.07
C ASN A 561 -0.34 -3.52 -15.22
N ALA A 562 -1.59 -3.90 -14.93
CA ALA A 562 -2.64 -3.95 -15.94
C ALA A 562 -2.90 -2.55 -16.54
N ALA A 563 -3.06 -1.53 -15.70
CA ALA A 563 -3.23 -0.15 -16.16
C ALA A 563 -2.02 0.36 -16.97
N MET A 564 -0.80 0.03 -16.54
CA MET A 564 0.44 0.40 -17.23
C MET A 564 0.55 -0.28 -18.60
N VAL A 565 0.11 -1.54 -18.71
CA VAL A 565 0.04 -2.28 -19.97
C VAL A 565 -0.95 -1.64 -20.94
N GLU A 566 -2.15 -1.25 -20.47
CA GLU A 566 -3.13 -0.55 -21.31
C GLU A 566 -2.56 0.78 -21.83
N GLN A 567 -1.92 1.56 -20.95
CA GLN A 567 -1.27 2.82 -21.31
C GLN A 567 -0.13 2.61 -22.31
N SER A 568 0.73 1.62 -22.09
CA SER A 568 1.86 1.30 -22.98
C SER A 568 1.39 0.84 -24.35
N THR A 569 0.30 0.06 -24.40
CA THR A 569 -0.33 -0.40 -25.63
C THR A 569 -0.91 0.78 -26.42
N ALA A 570 -1.63 1.69 -25.75
CA ALA A 570 -2.18 2.90 -26.37
C ALA A 570 -1.09 3.85 -26.89
N ALA A 571 -0.02 4.06 -26.12
CA ALA A 571 1.14 4.86 -26.52
C ALA A 571 1.85 4.26 -27.74
N SER A 572 2.05 2.94 -27.74
CA SER A 572 2.65 2.22 -28.88
C SER A 572 1.80 2.33 -30.14
N HIS A 573 0.47 2.22 -30.02
CA HIS A 573 -0.43 2.40 -31.15
C HIS A 573 -0.35 3.83 -31.72
N SER A 574 -0.27 4.83 -30.84
CA SER A 574 -0.14 6.24 -31.22
C SER A 574 1.18 6.49 -31.95
N LEU A 575 2.31 5.97 -31.42
CA LEU A 575 3.63 6.07 -32.06
C LEU A 575 3.67 5.37 -33.43
N ALA A 576 3.08 4.19 -33.55
CA ALA A 576 3.00 3.48 -34.83
C ALA A 576 2.18 4.27 -35.87
N THR A 577 1.09 4.91 -35.42
CA THR A 577 0.25 5.77 -36.27
C THR A 577 1.02 7.01 -36.73
N GLU A 578 1.72 7.70 -35.82
CA GLU A 578 2.52 8.88 -36.12
C GLU A 578 3.68 8.57 -37.08
N ALA A 579 4.37 7.45 -36.86
CA ALA A 579 5.42 6.96 -37.76
C ALA A 579 4.88 6.65 -39.17
N THR A 580 3.67 6.11 -39.26
CA THR A 580 3.00 5.82 -40.54
C THR A 580 2.59 7.12 -41.24
N ALA A 581 2.05 8.10 -40.50
CA ALA A 581 1.70 9.41 -41.01
C ALA A 581 2.94 10.15 -41.54
N LEU A 582 4.05 10.13 -40.80
CA LEU A 582 5.32 10.73 -41.21
C LEU A 582 5.86 10.07 -42.49
N ASN A 583 5.83 8.75 -42.59
CA ASN A 583 6.22 8.04 -43.81
C ASN A 583 5.33 8.40 -45.01
N THR A 584 4.03 8.61 -44.78
CA THR A 584 3.08 9.04 -45.82
C THR A 584 3.40 10.45 -46.32
N LEU A 585 3.73 11.37 -45.41
CA LEU A 585 4.17 12.73 -45.74
C LEU A 585 5.50 12.73 -46.51
N LEU A 586 6.46 11.90 -46.09
CA LEU A 586 7.73 11.72 -46.81
C LEU A 586 7.53 11.12 -48.21
N GLY A 587 6.51 10.27 -48.39
CA GLY A 587 6.14 9.71 -49.69
C GLY A 587 5.69 10.73 -50.73
N GLN A 588 5.41 11.98 -50.33
CA GLN A 588 5.12 13.09 -51.24
C GLN A 588 6.40 13.61 -51.93
N PHE A 589 7.57 13.29 -51.39
CA PHE A 589 8.87 13.70 -51.92
C PHE A 589 9.53 12.56 -52.70
N ARG A 590 10.04 12.86 -53.89
CA ARG A 590 10.91 11.94 -54.64
C ARG A 590 12.34 12.12 -54.15
N LEU A 591 12.82 11.14 -53.40
CA LEU A 591 14.18 11.09 -52.87
C LEU A 591 15.06 10.19 -53.77
N THR A 592 16.32 10.55 -54.00
CA THR A 592 17.25 9.67 -54.74
C THR A 592 17.46 8.35 -53.99
N GLY A 593 17.70 7.24 -54.70
CA GLY A 593 17.88 5.92 -54.09
C GLY A 593 16.59 5.17 -53.76
N THR A 594 15.40 5.74 -54.03
CA THR A 594 14.10 5.05 -53.87
C THR A 594 13.76 4.07 -55.00
N GLY A 595 14.59 4.00 -56.06
CA GLY A 595 14.39 3.15 -57.25
C GLY A 595 14.59 1.64 -57.06
N SER A 596 14.94 1.16 -55.86
CA SER A 596 14.98 -0.28 -55.56
C SER A 596 14.71 -0.53 -54.08
N PHE A 597 13.55 -0.12 -53.60
CA PHE A 597 12.95 -0.71 -52.40
C PHE A 597 11.59 -1.26 -52.80
N ALA A 598 11.60 -2.17 -53.77
CA ALA A 598 10.50 -3.12 -53.94
C ALA A 598 10.25 -3.75 -52.58
N VAL A 599 8.97 -3.79 -52.19
CA VAL A 599 8.43 -4.50 -51.04
C VAL A 599 9.20 -5.80 -50.86
N ALA A 600 10.13 -5.81 -49.90
CA ALA A 600 10.77 -7.04 -49.50
C ALA A 600 9.63 -7.88 -48.93
N ALA A 601 9.31 -8.96 -49.64
CA ALA A 601 8.45 -10.03 -49.15
C ALA A 601 8.83 -10.33 -47.69
N PRO A 602 7.84 -10.62 -46.81
CA PRO A 602 8.10 -10.78 -45.40
C PRO A 602 9.19 -11.82 -45.23
N ILE A 603 10.35 -11.37 -44.78
CA ILE A 603 11.40 -12.23 -44.27
C ILE A 603 10.79 -12.94 -43.08
N THR A 604 10.32 -14.17 -43.33
CA THR A 604 10.04 -15.15 -42.30
C THR A 604 11.28 -15.22 -41.43
N SER A 605 11.18 -14.60 -40.25
CA SER A 605 12.07 -14.81 -39.14
C SER A 605 12.32 -16.30 -39.01
N THR A 606 13.56 -16.72 -39.31
CA THR A 606 14.05 -18.02 -38.92
C THR A 606 14.10 -18.03 -37.40
N ARG A 607 12.99 -18.46 -36.81
CA ARG A 607 12.86 -18.87 -35.42
C ARG A 607 14.05 -19.81 -35.12
N PRO A 608 14.83 -19.60 -34.04
CA PRO A 608 15.64 -20.67 -33.49
C PRO A 608 14.72 -21.87 -33.23
N PRO A 609 15.14 -23.12 -33.46
CA PRO A 609 14.26 -24.26 -33.22
C PRO A 609 13.75 -24.18 -31.78
N ALA A 610 12.43 -24.01 -31.63
CA ALA A 610 11.79 -24.15 -30.35
C ALA A 610 12.16 -25.53 -29.83
N ALA A 611 12.68 -25.57 -28.59
CA ALA A 611 12.75 -26.80 -27.84
C ALA A 611 11.38 -27.48 -27.95
N ALA A 612 11.41 -28.77 -28.28
CA ALA A 612 10.21 -29.59 -28.46
C ALA A 612 9.24 -29.38 -27.28
N PRO A 613 7.91 -29.36 -27.53
CA PRO A 613 6.95 -29.35 -26.45
C PRO A 613 7.21 -30.59 -25.59
N ARG A 614 7.65 -30.37 -24.35
CA ARG A 614 7.64 -31.42 -23.34
C ARG A 614 6.19 -31.91 -23.26
N ALA A 615 6.02 -33.21 -23.47
CA ALA A 615 4.73 -33.89 -23.35
C ALA A 615 4.02 -33.48 -22.05
N PRO A 616 2.68 -33.40 -22.04
CA PRO A 616 1.93 -33.17 -20.80
C PRO A 616 2.37 -34.22 -19.78
N ALA A 617 2.86 -33.77 -18.63
CA ALA A 617 3.06 -34.65 -17.50
C ALA A 617 1.73 -35.35 -17.23
N GLY A 618 1.77 -36.69 -17.25
CA GLY A 618 0.62 -37.53 -17.00
C GLY A 618 -0.03 -37.24 -15.63
N PRO A 619 -1.24 -37.77 -15.40
CA PRO A 619 -2.06 -37.44 -14.26
C PRO A 619 -1.31 -37.72 -12.95
N VAL A 620 -1.42 -36.75 -12.04
CA VAL A 620 -0.87 -36.78 -10.68
C VAL A 620 -1.31 -38.09 -10.01
N ALA A 621 -0.34 -38.95 -9.73
CA ALA A 621 -0.58 -40.18 -9.00
C ALA A 621 -0.96 -39.85 -7.56
N LYS A 622 -2.13 -40.39 -7.18
CA LYS A 622 -2.71 -40.60 -5.86
C LYS A 622 -1.81 -40.29 -4.65
N SER A 623 -2.39 -39.48 -3.78
CA SER A 623 -2.09 -39.25 -2.35
C SER A 623 -1.16 -40.28 -1.71
N ALA A 624 0.03 -39.83 -1.30
CA ALA A 624 0.85 -40.55 -0.35
C ALA A 624 0.18 -40.49 1.04
N ALA A 625 0.02 -41.64 1.66
CA ALA A 625 -0.55 -41.80 2.99
C ALA A 625 0.29 -41.05 4.06
N ILE A 626 -0.42 -40.40 4.97
CA ILE A 626 0.10 -39.81 6.21
C ILE A 626 0.92 -40.88 6.96
N ARG A 627 2.23 -40.67 7.07
CA ARG A 627 3.06 -41.41 8.03
C ARG A 627 2.94 -40.74 9.39
N VAL A 628 2.30 -41.43 10.32
CA VAL A 628 2.35 -41.13 11.75
C VAL A 628 3.80 -41.26 12.23
N ALA A 629 4.35 -40.19 12.79
CA ALA A 629 5.68 -40.20 13.38
C ALA A 629 5.67 -41.04 14.67
N ARG A 630 6.58 -42.03 14.75
CA ARG A 630 6.94 -42.68 16.03
C ARG A 630 7.97 -41.83 16.77
N GLU A 631 7.87 -41.91 18.09
CA GLU A 631 8.70 -41.26 19.11
C GLU A 631 10.19 -41.20 18.79
N GLY A 632 10.78 -40.03 19.01
CA GLY A 632 12.23 -39.84 18.91
C GLY A 632 12.64 -38.36 18.88
N THR A 633 12.71 -37.75 20.07
CA THR A 633 13.51 -36.54 20.40
C THR A 633 13.56 -35.42 19.33
N ALA A 634 12.60 -34.51 19.37
CA ALA A 634 12.68 -33.24 18.64
C ALA A 634 13.61 -32.26 19.37
N ARG A 635 14.71 -31.85 18.72
CA ARG A 635 15.44 -30.63 19.11
C ARG A 635 14.61 -29.41 18.68
N PRO A 636 14.56 -28.33 19.48
CA PRO A 636 13.86 -27.11 19.08
C PRO A 636 14.58 -26.49 17.86
N THR A 637 13.91 -26.50 16.70
CA THR A 637 14.32 -25.70 15.55
C THR A 637 13.76 -24.30 15.68
N ALA A 638 14.58 -23.29 15.36
CA ALA A 638 14.17 -21.89 15.43
C ALA A 638 12.95 -21.62 14.52
N SER A 639 12.03 -20.78 15.02
CA SER A 639 10.84 -20.34 14.30
C SER A 639 11.19 -19.82 12.89
N PRO A 640 10.50 -20.26 11.83
CA PRO A 640 10.64 -19.73 10.47
C PRO A 640 10.45 -18.21 10.42
N ALA A 641 9.66 -17.63 11.32
CA ALA A 641 9.46 -16.19 11.43
C ALA A 641 10.72 -15.45 11.91
N ARG A 642 11.52 -16.06 12.81
CA ARG A 642 12.84 -15.50 13.20
C ARG A 642 13.86 -15.63 12.08
N ALA A 643 13.84 -16.74 11.33
CA ALA A 643 14.71 -16.92 10.18
C ALA A 643 14.39 -15.87 9.10
N LEU A 644 13.09 -15.65 8.82
CA LEU A 644 12.62 -14.63 7.87
C LEU A 644 12.99 -13.22 8.33
N GLY A 645 12.78 -12.90 9.61
CA GLY A 645 13.16 -11.63 10.22
C GLY A 645 14.67 -11.37 10.17
N GLN A 646 15.50 -12.41 10.35
CA GLN A 646 16.96 -12.29 10.20
C GLN A 646 17.39 -12.12 8.74
N THR A 647 16.74 -12.79 7.78
CA THR A 647 17.00 -12.55 6.34
C THR A 647 16.58 -11.17 5.90
N LEU A 648 15.46 -10.63 6.40
CA LEU A 648 15.01 -9.27 6.11
C LEU A 648 15.92 -8.23 6.79
N ALA A 649 16.32 -8.46 8.03
CA ALA A 649 17.28 -7.60 8.72
C ALA A 649 18.65 -7.59 8.03
N ASN A 650 19.11 -8.72 7.48
CA ASN A 650 20.35 -8.79 6.71
C ASN A 650 20.21 -8.21 5.29
N ALA A 651 19.02 -8.25 4.69
CA ALA A 651 18.75 -7.65 3.37
C ALA A 651 18.65 -6.11 3.42
N PHE A 652 18.26 -5.54 4.57
CA PHE A 652 18.10 -4.10 4.77
C PHE A 652 19.12 -3.46 5.73
N GLY A 653 19.88 -4.27 6.48
CA GLY A 653 20.85 -3.84 7.48
C GLY A 653 22.26 -4.32 7.16
N GLY A 654 22.84 -3.79 6.08
CA GLY A 654 24.16 -4.20 5.60
C GLY A 654 24.92 -3.08 4.90
N GLY A 655 24.91 -1.88 5.46
CA GLY A 655 25.75 -0.76 5.01
C GLY A 655 26.57 -0.24 6.19
N SER A 656 27.87 -0.47 6.17
CA SER A 656 28.86 0.11 7.07
C SER A 656 28.64 1.61 7.25
N THR A 657 28.51 2.05 8.51
CA THR A 657 28.71 3.45 8.92
C THR A 657 30.04 3.97 8.35
N PRO A 658 30.06 5.02 7.51
CA PRO A 658 31.26 5.82 7.35
C PRO A 658 31.43 6.64 8.63
N LYS A 659 32.66 6.67 9.16
CA LYS A 659 33.04 7.58 10.24
C LYS A 659 32.65 9.01 9.88
N SER A 660 32.02 9.69 10.83
CA SER A 660 31.79 11.13 10.82
C SER A 660 33.10 11.89 10.58
N GLN A 661 33.20 12.55 9.43
CA GLN A 661 33.95 13.80 9.29
C GLN A 661 32.92 14.88 8.96
N GLU A 662 32.87 15.89 9.83
CA GLU A 662 32.13 17.13 9.60
C GLU A 662 32.52 17.73 8.25
N ALA A 663 31.54 17.94 7.39
CA ALA A 663 31.65 18.81 6.24
C ALA A 663 30.44 19.74 6.23
N ASP A 664 30.76 20.98 6.58
CA ASP A 664 29.95 22.19 6.57
C ASP A 664 29.39 22.47 5.16
N TRP A 665 28.10 22.80 5.07
CA TRP A 665 27.41 23.17 3.82
C TRP A 665 26.59 24.45 4.00
N THR A 666 27.18 25.47 4.63
CA THR A 666 26.82 26.85 4.29
C THR A 666 27.66 27.33 3.11
N GLU A 667 27.05 27.27 1.93
CA GLU A 667 27.34 27.96 0.65
C GLU A 667 27.31 26.96 -0.52
N PHE A 668 26.17 26.86 -1.20
CA PHE A 668 26.02 27.02 -2.66
C PHE A 668 24.54 27.10 -3.06
#